data_AF-A0A4R8EE74-F1
#
_entry.id   AF-A0A4R8EE74-F1
#
_cell.length_a   1.000
_cell.length_b   1.000
_cell.length_c   1.000
_cell.angle_alpha   90.00
_cell.angle_beta   90.00
_cell.angle_gamma   90.00
#
_symmetry.space_group_name_H-M   'P 1'
#
loop_
_entity.id
_entity.type
_entity.pdbx_description
1 polymer ?
#
loop_
_entity_poly.entity_id
_entity_poly.type
_entity_poly.pdbx_seq_one_letter_code
_entity_poly.pdbx_strand_id
1 'polypeptide(L)'
;MVLEPSFALSLREDQEGKQVDFKVTIPGDDYLFNEAWNKFFKPNLKQFVHELAPIITDQLKSAHRLLCSVGCANDKWDPVSFKRSAIEPHEQDQHSDSLDLLIDFARDIIEFLLEDDPKRAQTIIQEWTLSDTPILDRLAIYGVTIDSNCSPNEKLQKLLANNWLFVHDLKHEVFQLLKVAYPKADETIRQSLLKNVETHLANCERNEKDPATLKSRNYEVYNLLYWLKQNAPNCSLAHQKFKEFQDKHTDFQPREYPDLDWYISMKWGHQSPVTHEELLSKPVSQIIEFLITYQEKEILGPDREWLLSAVQKAVAYSFQWGFDLIKELEAREEWDTDLWDAIISGWRLTNLTEAQWKQVLQFLEHFKEIWRHRYSIAQLLKEKVKASEGSLPTLLLPFAETIVDRLWQEVEEDDEKEILNNINDWLTTAINHVGGIITEFWLLALYRYQSQNENERQAILDEYKCRFERIISAKSNTAAMGRVILASQLHFLFSLDHKWTREKILPLLNWDIDAQRAEQAWEGYLRWGKWNEALLPDLLPLFEQAYNNLPKDSESYDLLCVHLASIAVRSSIDPIQSGWLDKFIENVDEKTRKKWAAEVTNQLTSLPQEAIKEIWDKWIRNYWSRRIDGIPVPLSLEEAGAMVEWVLALHPVFSEVVALIVAGPIPVLKLPEMFYYRLDKENFGEKYPLDTTRLLNHLLKGESRSFYRCHELIKLFDNISKNLPSDDIKPLKEHLIRLGCFP
;
A
#
# COMPACT_ATOMS: atom_id res chain seq x y z
N MET A 1 -2.52 14.36 15.27
CA MET A 1 -2.44 14.90 13.90
C MET A 1 -1.15 14.38 13.30
N VAL A 2 -1.25 13.75 12.14
CA VAL A 2 -0.14 13.09 11.42
C VAL A 2 -0.06 13.73 10.04
N LEU A 3 1.15 13.88 9.52
CA LEU A 3 1.39 14.32 8.15
C LEU A 3 1.41 13.09 7.25
N GLU A 4 0.57 13.09 6.22
CA GLU A 4 0.54 12.04 5.20
C GLU A 4 0.92 12.64 3.83
N PRO A 5 1.49 11.83 2.93
CA PRO A 5 1.62 12.24 1.53
C PRO A 5 0.23 12.52 0.93
N SER A 6 0.06 13.68 0.30
CA SER A 6 -1.18 14.01 -0.41
C SER A 6 -1.36 13.07 -1.62
N PHE A 7 -2.56 12.50 -1.73
CA PHE A 7 -3.03 11.83 -2.94
C PHE A 7 -4.17 12.65 -3.54
N ALA A 8 -3.82 13.70 -4.29
CA ALA A 8 -4.80 14.45 -5.04
C ALA A 8 -5.21 13.68 -6.31
N LEU A 9 -6.49 13.31 -6.42
CA LEU A 9 -7.15 12.93 -7.68
C LEU A 9 -7.47 14.16 -8.56
N SER A 10 -6.69 15.24 -8.44
CA SER A 10 -6.90 16.46 -9.23
C SER A 10 -5.92 16.53 -10.39
N LEU A 11 -6.47 16.56 -11.61
CA LEU A 11 -5.82 17.05 -12.84
C LEU A 11 -5.52 18.55 -12.72
N ARG A 12 -4.64 18.92 -11.80
CA ARG A 12 -3.97 20.22 -11.78
C ARG A 12 -2.48 19.97 -11.71
N GLU A 13 -1.91 19.74 -12.89
CA GLU A 13 -0.52 20.09 -13.17
C GLU A 13 -0.32 21.56 -12.73
N ASP A 14 0.82 21.86 -12.11
CA ASP A 14 1.30 23.20 -11.69
C ASP A 14 1.35 23.52 -10.18
N GLN A 15 1.70 22.56 -9.30
CA GLN A 15 2.42 22.92 -8.06
C GLN A 15 3.56 21.93 -7.73
N GLU A 16 4.80 22.32 -8.06
CA GLU A 16 6.02 21.63 -7.62
C GLU A 16 6.25 21.83 -6.11
N GLY A 17 5.89 20.83 -5.32
CA GLY A 17 6.20 20.68 -3.92
C GLY A 17 5.57 19.39 -3.38
N LYS A 18 6.23 18.69 -2.44
CA LYS A 18 5.60 17.57 -1.72
C LYS A 18 4.37 18.09 -1.00
N GLN A 19 3.19 17.91 -1.58
CA GLN A 19 1.94 18.20 -0.89
C GLN A 19 1.79 17.20 0.26
N VAL A 20 1.62 17.73 1.47
CA VAL A 20 1.37 16.96 2.68
C VAL A 20 -0.04 17.27 3.17
N ASP A 21 -0.81 16.23 3.44
CA ASP A 21 -2.13 16.34 4.03
C ASP A 21 -2.06 16.10 5.54
N PHE A 22 -2.95 16.76 6.28
CA PHE A 22 -3.08 16.59 7.73
C PHE A 22 -4.19 15.60 8.03
N LYS A 23 -3.84 14.44 8.61
CA LYS A 23 -4.82 13.48 9.14
C LYS A 23 -4.92 13.61 10.65
N VAL A 24 -6.15 13.68 11.18
CA VAL A 24 -6.39 13.56 12.62
C VAL A 24 -6.63 12.08 12.93
N THR A 25 -5.85 11.55 13.86
CA THR A 25 -5.93 10.16 14.32
C THR A 25 -6.11 10.12 15.82
N ILE A 26 -6.73 9.03 16.31
CA ILE A 26 -6.84 8.75 17.74
C ILE A 26 -5.57 8.00 18.16
N PRO A 27 -4.90 8.39 19.26
CA PRO A 27 -3.74 7.65 19.74
C PRO A 27 -4.17 6.30 20.31
N GLY A 28 -3.94 5.23 19.55
CA GLY A 28 -4.12 3.84 19.98
C GLY A 28 -4.47 2.91 18.82
N ASP A 29 -4.88 1.68 19.15
CA ASP A 29 -5.22 0.64 18.17
C ASP A 29 -6.75 0.62 17.97
N ASP A 30 -7.18 0.87 16.73
CA ASP A 30 -8.60 0.97 16.35
C ASP A 30 -9.36 -0.35 16.58
N TYR A 31 -8.70 -1.49 16.38
CA TYR A 31 -9.28 -2.80 16.64
C TYR A 31 -9.54 -2.98 18.14
N LEU A 32 -8.57 -2.63 19.00
CA LEU A 32 -8.73 -2.71 20.46
C LEU A 32 -9.81 -1.75 20.97
N PHE A 33 -9.90 -0.53 20.43
CA PHE A 33 -10.95 0.42 20.80
C PHE A 33 -12.34 -0.09 20.43
N ASN A 34 -12.50 -0.58 19.19
CA ASN A 34 -13.77 -1.14 18.74
C ASN A 34 -14.14 -2.41 19.52
N GLU A 35 -13.17 -3.25 19.84
CA GLU A 35 -13.37 -4.44 20.67
C GLU A 35 -13.80 -4.06 22.10
N ALA A 36 -13.13 -3.09 22.73
CA ALA A 36 -13.49 -2.58 24.05
C ALA A 36 -14.88 -1.96 24.08
N TRP A 37 -15.24 -1.19 23.04
CA TRP A 37 -16.59 -0.61 22.93
C TRP A 37 -17.66 -1.70 22.87
N ASN A 38 -17.53 -2.64 21.93
CA ASN A 38 -18.55 -3.66 21.71
C ASN A 38 -18.65 -4.68 22.85
N LYS A 39 -17.53 -5.05 23.49
CA LYS A 39 -17.52 -6.05 24.56
C LYS A 39 -17.78 -5.49 25.95
N PHE A 40 -17.42 -4.23 26.20
CA PHE A 40 -17.49 -3.65 27.55
C PHE A 40 -18.39 -2.41 27.63
N PHE A 41 -18.15 -1.35 26.85
CA PHE A 41 -18.88 -0.10 27.04
C PHE A 41 -20.33 -0.17 26.55
N LYS A 42 -20.57 -0.63 25.32
CA LYS A 42 -21.90 -0.72 24.70
C LYS A 42 -22.89 -1.55 25.54
N PRO A 43 -22.54 -2.75 26.04
CA PRO A 43 -23.43 -3.52 26.91
C PRO A 43 -23.69 -2.89 28.28
N ASN A 44 -22.82 -1.96 28.72
CA ASN A 44 -22.87 -1.33 30.03
C ASN A 44 -23.16 0.18 29.95
N LEU A 45 -23.70 0.70 28.84
CA LEU A 45 -23.94 2.13 28.64
C LEU A 45 -24.75 2.76 29.76
N LYS A 46 -25.72 2.04 30.32
CA LYS A 46 -26.50 2.50 31.48
C LYS A 46 -25.66 3.00 32.66
N GLN A 47 -24.45 2.47 32.85
CA GLN A 47 -23.55 2.86 33.93
C GLN A 47 -22.61 4.01 33.56
N PHE A 48 -22.31 4.19 32.28
CA PHE A 48 -21.21 5.05 31.82
C PHE A 48 -21.64 6.16 30.85
N VAL A 49 -22.90 6.17 30.41
CA VAL A 49 -23.33 7.08 29.32
C VAL A 49 -23.20 8.55 29.70
N HIS A 50 -23.34 8.88 31.00
CA HIS A 50 -23.22 10.24 31.48
C HIS A 50 -21.78 10.76 31.43
N GLU A 51 -20.79 9.89 31.62
CA GLU A 51 -19.38 10.18 31.46
C GLU A 51 -18.93 10.10 30.00
N LEU A 52 -19.41 9.12 29.24
CA LEU A 52 -18.98 8.87 27.86
C LEU A 52 -19.50 9.93 26.89
N ALA A 53 -20.78 10.33 27.00
CA ALA A 53 -21.39 11.32 26.10
C ALA A 53 -20.58 12.63 25.96
N PRO A 54 -20.17 13.32 27.05
CA PRO A 54 -19.36 14.52 26.93
C PRO A 54 -17.94 14.23 26.41
N ILE A 55 -17.35 13.08 26.74
CA ILE A 55 -16.01 12.71 26.24
C ILE A 55 -16.03 12.55 24.73
N ILE A 56 -16.93 11.73 24.19
CA ILE A 56 -17.02 11.49 22.74
C ILE A 56 -17.34 12.79 21.99
N THR A 57 -18.27 13.58 22.52
CA THR A 57 -18.63 14.88 21.95
C THR A 57 -17.43 15.84 21.91
N ASP A 58 -16.66 15.95 22.99
CA ASP A 58 -15.50 16.84 23.05
C ASP A 58 -14.34 16.35 22.18
N GLN A 59 -14.17 15.04 22.00
CA GLN A 59 -13.19 14.49 21.06
C GLN A 59 -13.53 14.85 19.60
N LEU A 60 -14.80 14.71 19.19
CA LEU A 60 -15.25 15.13 17.86
C LEU A 60 -15.06 16.64 17.65
N LYS A 61 -15.44 17.47 18.64
CA LYS A 61 -15.19 18.93 18.62
C LYS A 61 -13.69 19.25 18.54
N SER A 62 -12.85 18.50 19.26
CA SER A 62 -11.39 18.70 19.26
C SER A 62 -10.76 18.34 17.92
N ALA A 63 -11.19 17.22 17.30
CA ALA A 63 -10.76 16.84 15.97
C ALA A 63 -11.11 17.92 14.94
N HIS A 64 -12.33 18.45 14.98
CA HIS A 64 -12.75 19.55 14.11
C HIS A 64 -11.92 20.83 14.33
N ARG A 65 -11.75 21.28 15.58
CA ARG A 65 -10.91 22.46 15.91
C ARG A 65 -9.47 22.31 15.43
N LEU A 66 -8.91 21.11 15.53
CA LEU A 66 -7.57 20.82 15.03
C LEU A 66 -7.50 20.97 13.50
N LEU A 67 -8.48 20.44 12.77
CA LEU A 67 -8.56 20.60 11.30
C LEU A 67 -8.75 22.07 10.90
N CYS A 68 -9.56 22.84 11.63
CA CYS A 68 -9.69 24.28 11.41
C CYS A 68 -8.37 25.02 11.64
N SER A 69 -7.61 24.64 12.66
CA SER A 69 -6.34 25.32 13.01
C SER A 69 -5.28 25.22 11.91
N VAL A 70 -5.38 24.21 11.04
CA VAL A 70 -4.48 24.00 9.90
C VAL A 70 -5.12 24.39 8.55
N GLY A 71 -6.31 24.99 8.56
CA GLY A 71 -7.02 25.41 7.36
C GLY A 71 -7.65 24.28 6.55
N CYS A 72 -7.71 23.06 7.10
CA CYS A 72 -8.31 21.89 6.47
C CYS A 72 -9.81 21.73 6.77
N ALA A 73 -10.43 22.63 7.54
CA ALA A 73 -11.86 22.62 7.83
C ALA A 73 -12.37 24.03 8.20
N ASN A 74 -13.68 24.21 8.13
CA ASN A 74 -14.40 25.39 8.62
C ASN A 74 -15.76 25.01 9.19
N ASP A 75 -16.52 25.99 9.66
CA ASP A 75 -17.85 25.88 10.25
C ASP A 75 -18.89 25.18 9.35
N LYS A 76 -18.65 25.07 8.04
CA LYS A 76 -19.57 24.49 7.05
C LYS A 76 -19.05 23.23 6.38
N TRP A 77 -17.78 22.91 6.55
CA TRP A 77 -17.14 21.80 5.87
C TRP A 77 -15.98 21.26 6.68
N ASP A 78 -15.96 19.94 6.88
CA ASP A 78 -14.78 19.24 7.34
C ASP A 78 -14.63 17.88 6.63
N PRO A 79 -13.40 17.37 6.48
CA PRO A 79 -13.14 16.11 5.78
C PRO A 79 -13.65 14.88 6.52
N VAL A 80 -13.95 14.97 7.82
CA VAL A 80 -14.44 13.84 8.63
C VAL A 80 -15.92 13.59 8.31
N SER A 81 -16.72 14.65 8.32
CA SER A 81 -18.11 14.65 7.90
C SER A 81 -18.25 14.32 6.42
N PHE A 82 -17.39 14.89 5.56
CA PHE A 82 -17.47 14.65 4.12
C PHE A 82 -17.23 13.18 3.72
N LYS A 83 -16.28 12.51 4.38
CA LYS A 83 -15.95 11.10 4.09
C LYS A 83 -17.02 10.12 4.58
N ARG A 84 -17.77 10.49 5.62
CA ARG A 84 -18.81 9.63 6.20
C ARG A 84 -20.05 9.65 5.30
N SER A 85 -20.46 8.51 4.77
CA SER A 85 -21.62 8.46 3.87
C SER A 85 -22.93 8.62 4.63
N ALA A 86 -23.12 7.88 5.73
CA ALA A 86 -24.31 7.97 6.60
C ALA A 86 -23.97 7.82 8.08
N ILE A 87 -24.82 8.34 8.97
CA ILE A 87 -24.69 8.05 10.41
C ILE A 87 -25.03 6.59 10.71
N GLU A 88 -26.14 6.06 10.18
CA GLU A 88 -26.46 4.63 10.25
C GLU A 88 -25.46 3.76 9.46
N PRO A 89 -25.37 2.45 9.74
CA PRO A 89 -24.49 1.55 8.98
C PRO A 89 -24.77 1.59 7.47
N HIS A 90 -23.73 1.82 6.68
CA HIS A 90 -23.80 1.95 5.22
C HIS A 90 -22.66 1.21 4.52
N GLU A 91 -22.90 0.68 3.31
CA GLU A 91 -21.92 -0.15 2.59
C GLU A 91 -20.65 0.61 2.19
N GLN A 92 -20.77 1.92 1.93
CA GLN A 92 -19.62 2.77 1.60
C GLN A 92 -18.73 3.09 2.81
N ASP A 93 -19.21 2.86 4.03
CA ASP A 93 -18.48 3.15 5.27
C ASP A 93 -17.81 1.88 5.87
N GLN A 94 -17.69 0.80 5.09
CA GLN A 94 -17.11 -0.49 5.54
C GLN A 94 -15.61 -0.44 5.83
N HIS A 95 -14.90 0.56 5.30
CA HIS A 95 -13.48 0.81 5.58
C HIS A 95 -13.34 2.03 6.50
N SER A 96 -13.60 1.82 7.79
CA SER A 96 -13.63 2.87 8.82
C SER A 96 -12.23 3.34 9.23
N ASP A 97 -12.02 4.66 9.28
CA ASP A 97 -10.88 5.30 9.95
C ASP A 97 -11.14 5.43 11.47
N SER A 98 -10.12 5.74 12.28
CA SER A 98 -10.24 5.85 13.75
C SER A 98 -11.36 6.81 14.21
N LEU A 99 -11.61 7.90 13.48
CA LEU A 99 -12.65 8.88 13.81
C LEU A 99 -14.07 8.36 13.50
N ASP A 100 -14.23 7.43 12.56
CA ASP A 100 -15.52 6.77 12.28
C ASP A 100 -16.03 6.00 13.48
N LEU A 101 -15.11 5.41 14.27
CA LEU A 101 -15.46 4.73 15.52
C LEU A 101 -16.10 5.70 16.52
N LEU A 102 -15.60 6.94 16.65
CA LEU A 102 -16.21 7.92 17.56
C LEU A 102 -17.60 8.36 17.08
N ILE A 103 -17.82 8.43 15.77
CA ILE A 103 -19.14 8.70 15.18
C ILE A 103 -20.10 7.56 15.53
N ASP A 104 -19.66 6.31 15.38
CA ASP A 104 -20.45 5.14 15.75
C ASP A 104 -20.75 5.10 17.27
N PHE A 105 -19.80 5.50 18.10
CA PHE A 105 -19.99 5.57 19.56
C PHE A 105 -20.98 6.67 19.93
N ALA A 106 -20.91 7.84 19.28
CA ALA A 106 -21.86 8.92 19.47
C ALA A 106 -23.27 8.51 19.04
N ARG A 107 -23.40 7.77 17.92
CA ARG A 107 -24.66 7.17 17.47
C ARG A 107 -25.23 6.21 18.51
N ASP A 108 -24.43 5.24 18.96
CA ASP A 108 -24.84 4.25 19.95
C ASP A 108 -25.28 4.91 21.27
N ILE A 109 -24.59 5.98 21.70
CA ILE A 109 -24.95 6.76 22.88
C ILE A 109 -26.30 7.45 22.70
N ILE A 110 -26.56 8.10 21.57
CA ILE A 110 -27.82 8.82 21.38
C ILE A 110 -29.01 7.87 21.20
N GLU A 111 -28.81 6.74 20.51
CA GLU A 111 -29.79 5.65 20.43
C GLU A 111 -30.18 5.16 21.83
N PHE A 112 -29.18 4.85 22.66
CA PHE A 112 -29.41 4.40 24.04
C PHE A 112 -30.14 5.46 24.89
N LEU A 113 -29.70 6.72 24.83
CA LEU A 113 -30.30 7.79 25.63
C LEU A 113 -31.73 8.09 25.22
N LEU A 114 -32.09 7.96 23.94
CA LEU A 114 -33.48 8.16 23.52
C LEU A 114 -34.44 7.12 24.10
N GLU A 115 -33.94 5.93 24.46
CA GLU A 115 -34.71 4.89 25.12
C GLU A 115 -34.72 5.03 26.66
N ASP A 116 -33.56 5.32 27.28
CA ASP A 116 -33.40 5.31 28.76
C ASP A 116 -33.64 6.70 29.41
N ASP A 117 -33.19 7.80 28.79
CA ASP A 117 -33.37 9.18 29.27
C ASP A 117 -33.60 10.19 28.12
N PRO A 118 -34.84 10.26 27.57
CA PRO A 118 -35.17 11.13 26.45
C PRO A 118 -34.89 12.62 26.69
N LYS A 119 -34.99 13.09 27.94
CA LYS A 119 -34.73 14.51 28.27
C LYS A 119 -33.25 14.83 28.09
N ARG A 120 -32.37 13.91 28.53
CA ARG A 120 -30.93 14.05 28.32
C ARG A 120 -30.57 13.93 26.86
N ALA A 121 -31.16 12.98 26.13
CA ALA A 121 -30.98 12.86 24.68
C ALA A 121 -31.31 14.18 23.96
N GLN A 122 -32.45 14.79 24.28
CA GLN A 122 -32.85 16.08 23.69
C GLN A 122 -31.86 17.21 24.01
N THR A 123 -31.28 17.21 25.22
CA THR A 123 -30.24 18.18 25.60
C THR A 123 -28.98 18.02 24.75
N ILE A 124 -28.55 16.78 24.52
CA ILE A 124 -27.36 16.48 23.71
C ILE A 124 -27.61 16.80 22.24
N ILE A 125 -28.76 16.44 21.69
CA ILE A 125 -29.16 16.79 20.32
C ILE A 125 -29.12 18.32 20.14
N GLN A 126 -29.63 19.07 21.12
CA GLN A 126 -29.58 20.53 21.08
C GLN A 126 -28.14 21.07 21.18
N GLU A 127 -27.30 20.47 22.02
CA GLU A 127 -25.88 20.84 22.10
C GLU A 127 -25.15 20.59 20.78
N TRP A 128 -25.39 19.45 20.12
CA TRP A 128 -24.82 19.10 18.84
C TRP A 128 -25.30 20.02 17.72
N THR A 129 -26.61 20.33 17.68
CA THR A 129 -27.21 21.30 16.74
C THR A 129 -26.62 22.70 16.85
N LEU A 130 -26.19 23.10 18.05
CA LEU A 130 -25.61 24.41 18.32
C LEU A 130 -24.09 24.41 18.20
N SER A 131 -23.49 23.29 17.79
CA SER A 131 -22.04 23.20 17.60
C SER A 131 -21.67 23.63 16.19
N ASP A 132 -20.59 24.38 16.05
CA ASP A 132 -20.02 24.72 14.73
C ASP A 132 -19.22 23.53 14.16
N THR A 133 -19.74 22.30 14.28
CA THR A 133 -19.04 21.05 13.90
C THR A 133 -19.95 20.21 13.01
N PRO A 134 -19.69 20.15 11.68
CA PRO A 134 -20.58 19.54 10.69
C PRO A 134 -21.04 18.11 11.03
N ILE A 135 -20.15 17.23 11.51
CA ILE A 135 -20.54 15.86 11.85
C ILE A 135 -21.51 15.77 13.05
N LEU A 136 -21.45 16.73 13.98
CA LEU A 136 -22.37 16.79 15.10
C LEU A 136 -23.76 17.26 14.66
N ASP A 137 -23.87 18.14 13.67
CA ASP A 137 -25.16 18.47 13.06
C ASP A 137 -25.82 17.23 12.44
N ARG A 138 -25.06 16.41 11.72
CA ARG A 138 -25.55 15.14 11.15
C ARG A 138 -26.03 14.18 12.24
N LEU A 139 -25.25 14.00 13.31
CA LEU A 139 -25.64 13.20 14.47
C LEU A 139 -26.90 13.75 15.17
N ALA A 140 -27.06 15.08 15.22
CA ALA A 140 -28.26 15.71 15.76
C ALA A 140 -29.50 15.45 14.90
N ILE A 141 -29.39 15.56 13.56
CA ILE A 141 -30.48 15.25 12.63
C ILE A 141 -30.86 13.77 12.73
N TYR A 142 -29.86 12.89 12.80
CA TYR A 142 -30.07 11.45 13.04
C TYR A 142 -30.86 11.22 14.34
N GLY A 143 -30.42 11.82 15.46
CA GLY A 143 -31.10 11.74 16.75
C GLY A 143 -32.56 12.23 16.68
N VAL A 144 -32.83 13.36 16.01
CA VAL A 144 -34.21 13.86 15.78
C VAL A 144 -35.02 12.86 14.93
N THR A 145 -34.39 12.22 13.95
CA THR A 145 -35.04 11.26 13.06
C THR A 145 -35.51 10.02 13.80
N ILE A 146 -34.70 9.48 14.71
CA ILE A 146 -35.03 8.26 15.45
C ILE A 146 -35.79 8.52 16.76
N ASP A 147 -35.84 9.75 17.27
CA ASP A 147 -36.58 10.09 18.50
C ASP A 147 -38.07 9.73 18.38
N SER A 148 -38.50 8.71 19.11
CA SER A 148 -39.88 8.21 19.13
C SER A 148 -40.82 9.10 19.96
N ASN A 149 -40.26 9.97 20.82
CA ASN A 149 -41.02 10.92 21.63
C ASN A 149 -41.35 12.22 20.87
N CYS A 150 -40.72 12.43 19.71
CA CYS A 150 -40.94 13.58 18.85
C CYS A 150 -41.95 13.23 17.74
N SER A 151 -43.06 13.98 17.66
CA SER A 151 -44.06 13.77 16.61
C SER A 151 -43.50 14.12 15.23
N PRO A 152 -44.07 13.57 14.13
CA PRO A 152 -43.66 13.92 12.77
C PRO A 152 -43.67 15.43 12.49
N ASN A 153 -44.65 16.16 13.04
CA ASN A 153 -44.73 17.61 12.91
C ASN A 153 -43.58 18.32 13.63
N GLU A 154 -43.25 17.91 14.86
CA GLU A 154 -42.15 18.50 15.64
C GLU A 154 -40.80 18.24 14.97
N LYS A 155 -40.59 17.06 14.37
CA LYS A 155 -39.37 16.75 13.59
C LYS A 155 -39.19 17.72 12.42
N LEU A 156 -40.25 17.95 11.65
CA LEU A 156 -40.22 18.92 10.53
C LEU A 156 -40.09 20.37 11.01
N GLN A 157 -40.71 20.72 12.14
CA GLN A 157 -40.55 22.05 12.74
C GLN A 157 -39.09 22.30 13.16
N LYS A 158 -38.43 21.32 13.80
CA LYS A 158 -37.00 21.41 14.14
C LYS A 158 -36.14 21.58 12.90
N LEU A 159 -36.39 20.77 11.86
CA LEU A 159 -35.69 20.87 10.58
C LEU A 159 -35.79 22.27 9.97
N LEU A 160 -36.98 22.88 9.98
CA LEU A 160 -37.20 24.22 9.46
C LEU A 160 -36.61 25.30 10.37
N ALA A 161 -36.71 25.16 11.68
CA ALA A 161 -36.18 26.13 12.66
C ALA A 161 -34.65 26.23 12.61
N ASN A 162 -33.97 25.11 12.36
CA ASN A 162 -32.51 25.04 12.25
C ASN A 162 -31.98 25.28 10.82
N ASN A 163 -32.87 25.53 9.84
CA ASN A 163 -32.52 25.74 8.43
C ASN A 163 -31.72 24.59 7.77
N TRP A 164 -31.89 23.35 8.21
CA TRP A 164 -31.09 22.21 7.71
C TRP A 164 -31.39 21.80 6.26
N LEU A 165 -32.55 22.18 5.71
CA LEU A 165 -33.11 21.62 4.47
C LEU A 165 -32.17 21.65 3.25
N PHE A 166 -31.31 22.67 3.12
CA PHE A 166 -30.39 22.85 2.00
C PHE A 166 -28.96 23.18 2.45
N VAL A 167 -28.57 22.73 3.65
CA VAL A 167 -27.18 22.84 4.12
C VAL A 167 -26.36 21.73 3.46
N HIS A 168 -25.22 22.11 2.90
CA HIS A 168 -24.27 21.16 2.30
C HIS A 168 -23.80 20.13 3.34
N ASP A 169 -23.58 18.87 2.92
CA ASP A 169 -23.18 17.73 3.76
C ASP A 169 -24.21 17.22 4.79
N LEU A 170 -25.40 17.84 4.91
CA LEU A 170 -26.49 17.33 5.79
C LEU A 170 -27.55 16.53 5.03
N LYS A 171 -27.39 16.40 3.71
CA LYS A 171 -28.45 15.98 2.80
C LYS A 171 -28.98 14.59 3.11
N HIS A 172 -28.11 13.63 3.37
CA HIS A 172 -28.50 12.24 3.65
C HIS A 172 -29.42 12.17 4.87
N GLU A 173 -28.96 12.69 6.01
CA GLU A 173 -29.74 12.66 7.26
C GLU A 173 -31.02 13.49 7.17
N VAL A 174 -31.00 14.61 6.44
CA VAL A 174 -32.22 15.39 6.12
C VAL A 174 -33.22 14.56 5.33
N PHE A 175 -32.77 13.83 4.30
CA PHE A 175 -33.64 13.00 3.48
C PHE A 175 -34.22 11.82 4.28
N GLN A 176 -33.44 11.20 5.17
CA GLN A 176 -33.95 10.17 6.09
C GLN A 176 -35.00 10.74 7.06
N LEU A 177 -34.78 11.95 7.60
CA LEU A 177 -35.77 12.65 8.44
C LEU A 177 -37.07 12.88 7.66
N LEU A 178 -36.97 13.39 6.43
CA LEU A 178 -38.12 13.65 5.56
C LEU A 178 -38.88 12.36 5.23
N LYS A 179 -38.17 11.26 4.96
CA LYS A 179 -38.75 9.93 4.69
C LYS A 179 -39.62 9.44 5.84
N VAL A 180 -39.20 9.65 7.08
CA VAL A 180 -39.95 9.21 8.27
C VAL A 180 -41.06 10.18 8.67
N ALA A 181 -40.82 11.49 8.59
CA ALA A 181 -41.71 12.51 9.13
C ALA A 181 -42.75 13.02 8.12
N TYR A 182 -42.34 13.34 6.88
CA TYR A 182 -43.22 14.01 5.90
C TYR A 182 -44.50 13.22 5.55
N PRO A 183 -44.47 11.88 5.36
CA PRO A 183 -45.67 11.10 5.04
C PRO A 183 -46.72 11.05 6.17
N LYS A 184 -46.31 11.34 7.41
CA LYS A 184 -47.16 11.29 8.60
C LYS A 184 -47.49 12.69 9.17
N ALA A 185 -46.89 13.73 8.60
CA ALA A 185 -47.09 15.10 9.03
C ALA A 185 -48.41 15.70 8.54
N ASP A 186 -48.90 16.71 9.25
CA ASP A 186 -50.11 17.43 8.88
C ASP A 186 -49.90 18.31 7.64
N GLU A 187 -51.00 18.67 6.99
CA GLU A 187 -50.96 19.47 5.76
C GLU A 187 -50.30 20.85 5.97
N THR A 188 -50.50 21.48 7.14
CA THR A 188 -49.98 22.81 7.46
C THR A 188 -48.45 22.87 7.48
N ILE A 189 -47.79 21.87 8.08
CA ILE A 189 -46.32 21.82 8.14
C ILE A 189 -45.73 21.39 6.79
N ARG A 190 -46.43 20.54 6.02
CA ARG A 190 -46.04 20.19 4.64
C ARG A 190 -46.05 21.43 3.74
N GLN A 191 -47.11 22.24 3.81
CA GLN A 191 -47.18 23.51 3.08
C GLN A 191 -46.06 24.47 3.51
N SER A 192 -45.74 24.53 4.81
CA SER A 192 -44.64 25.36 5.32
C SER A 192 -43.28 24.92 4.79
N LEU A 193 -43.04 23.60 4.71
CA LEU A 193 -41.83 23.04 4.11
C LEU A 193 -41.73 23.37 2.62
N LEU A 194 -42.80 23.15 1.85
CA LEU A 194 -42.81 23.46 0.42
C LEU A 194 -42.64 24.97 0.15
N LYS A 195 -43.18 25.83 1.01
CA LYS A 195 -42.94 27.28 0.95
C LYS A 195 -41.47 27.63 1.21
N ASN A 196 -40.79 26.90 2.10
CA ASN A 196 -39.36 27.07 2.32
C ASN A 196 -38.56 26.68 1.06
N VAL A 197 -38.93 25.58 0.39
CA VAL A 197 -38.37 25.18 -0.92
C VAL A 197 -38.55 26.27 -1.97
N GLU A 198 -39.74 26.85 -2.09
CA GLU A 198 -40.00 27.96 -3.02
C GLU A 198 -39.18 29.21 -2.69
N THR A 199 -39.02 29.51 -1.41
CA THR A 199 -38.19 30.65 -0.95
C THR A 199 -36.72 30.42 -1.29
N HIS A 200 -36.22 29.18 -1.12
CA HIS A 200 -34.87 28.79 -1.50
C HIS A 200 -34.64 28.95 -3.01
N LEU A 201 -35.54 28.40 -3.83
CA LEU A 201 -35.50 28.54 -5.30
C LEU A 201 -35.45 30.00 -5.73
N ALA A 202 -36.35 30.84 -5.21
CA ALA A 202 -36.40 32.26 -5.55
C ALA A 202 -35.12 33.01 -5.12
N ASN A 203 -34.49 32.61 -4.02
CA ASN A 203 -33.21 33.18 -3.58
C ASN A 203 -32.05 32.73 -4.49
N CYS A 204 -32.04 31.47 -4.92
CA CYS A 204 -31.05 30.95 -5.87
C CYS A 204 -31.13 31.68 -7.22
N GLU A 205 -32.32 31.84 -7.79
CA GLU A 205 -32.54 32.56 -9.05
C GLU A 205 -32.14 34.04 -8.99
N ARG A 206 -32.27 34.67 -7.81
CA ARG A 206 -31.90 36.08 -7.62
C ARG A 206 -30.41 36.30 -7.42
N ASN A 207 -29.76 35.41 -6.66
CA ASN A 207 -28.40 35.62 -6.16
C ASN A 207 -27.34 34.92 -7.01
N GLU A 208 -27.67 33.79 -7.64
CA GLU A 208 -26.72 33.00 -8.43
C GLU A 208 -26.74 33.43 -9.90
N LYS A 209 -25.61 33.95 -10.38
CA LYS A 209 -25.48 34.44 -11.77
C LYS A 209 -24.82 33.41 -12.68
N ASP A 210 -24.14 32.42 -12.11
CA ASP A 210 -23.54 31.33 -12.86
C ASP A 210 -24.60 30.29 -13.26
N PRO A 211 -24.85 30.05 -14.56
CA PRO A 211 -25.83 29.08 -15.02
C PRO A 211 -25.55 27.65 -14.53
N ALA A 212 -24.28 27.25 -14.38
CA ALA A 212 -23.92 25.90 -13.96
C ALA A 212 -24.25 25.67 -12.47
N THR A 213 -23.85 26.60 -11.60
CA THR A 213 -24.19 26.59 -10.18
C THR A 213 -25.70 26.68 -9.95
N LEU A 214 -26.41 27.52 -10.71
CA LEU A 214 -27.87 27.59 -10.64
C LEU A 214 -28.53 26.27 -11.05
N LYS A 215 -28.04 25.62 -12.12
CA LYS A 215 -28.52 24.30 -12.55
C LYS A 215 -28.31 23.24 -11.46
N SER A 216 -27.14 23.23 -10.81
CA SER A 216 -26.84 22.31 -9.71
C SER A 216 -27.79 22.52 -8.52
N ARG A 217 -27.99 23.77 -8.07
CA ARG A 217 -28.94 24.08 -6.98
C ARG A 217 -30.39 23.72 -7.31
N ASN A 218 -30.81 23.91 -8.56
CA ASN A 218 -32.14 23.49 -9.01
C ASN A 218 -32.28 21.96 -9.03
N TYR A 219 -31.21 21.24 -9.36
CA TYR A 219 -31.19 19.78 -9.32
C TYR A 219 -31.26 19.23 -7.88
N GLU A 220 -30.70 19.95 -6.90
CA GLU A 220 -30.87 19.62 -5.48
C GLU A 220 -32.33 19.72 -5.04
N VAL A 221 -33.04 20.77 -5.46
CA VAL A 221 -34.48 20.90 -5.23
C VAL A 221 -35.27 19.80 -5.95
N TYR A 222 -34.85 19.44 -7.17
CA TYR A 222 -35.43 18.33 -7.91
C TYR A 222 -35.35 17.02 -7.11
N ASN A 223 -34.16 16.67 -6.60
CA ASN A 223 -33.92 15.47 -5.81
C ASN A 223 -34.83 15.44 -4.56
N LEU A 224 -34.97 16.56 -3.87
CA LEU A 224 -35.83 16.68 -2.70
C LEU A 224 -37.31 16.48 -3.04
N LEU A 225 -37.83 17.18 -4.06
CA LEU A 225 -39.23 17.03 -4.48
C LEU A 225 -39.54 15.62 -4.98
N TYR A 226 -38.60 15.01 -5.71
CA TYR A 226 -38.69 13.62 -6.14
C TYR A 226 -38.76 12.68 -4.93
N TRP A 227 -37.89 12.87 -3.94
CA TRP A 227 -37.86 12.08 -2.71
C TRP A 227 -39.17 12.19 -1.91
N LEU A 228 -39.73 13.40 -1.77
CA LEU A 228 -41.01 13.61 -1.11
C LEU A 228 -42.17 12.92 -1.85
N LYS A 229 -42.18 12.97 -3.19
CA LYS A 229 -43.16 12.27 -4.01
C LYS A 229 -43.09 10.75 -3.80
N GLN A 230 -41.89 10.18 -3.78
CA GLN A 230 -41.69 8.73 -3.61
C GLN A 230 -42.09 8.25 -2.22
N ASN A 231 -41.70 8.98 -1.18
CA ASN A 231 -41.96 8.58 0.20
C ASN A 231 -43.37 8.94 0.70
N ALA A 232 -44.05 9.89 0.05
CA ALA A 232 -45.44 10.26 0.34
C ALA A 232 -46.35 10.15 -0.90
N PRO A 233 -46.61 8.93 -1.42
CA PRO A 233 -47.37 8.69 -2.65
C PRO A 233 -48.81 9.24 -2.60
N ASN A 234 -49.40 9.35 -1.40
CA ASN A 234 -50.76 9.84 -1.19
C ASN A 234 -50.83 11.38 -0.98
N CYS A 235 -49.70 12.08 -0.99
CA CYS A 235 -49.65 13.53 -0.76
C CYS A 235 -49.84 14.30 -2.08
N SER A 236 -51.04 14.82 -2.32
CA SER A 236 -51.37 15.61 -3.51
C SER A 236 -50.47 16.84 -3.67
N LEU A 237 -50.12 17.51 -2.57
CA LEU A 237 -49.24 18.68 -2.57
C LEU A 237 -47.84 18.37 -3.14
N ALA A 238 -47.21 17.28 -2.69
CA ALA A 238 -45.89 16.87 -3.17
C ALA A 238 -45.93 16.49 -4.66
N HIS A 239 -46.98 15.78 -5.09
CA HIS A 239 -47.18 15.39 -6.49
C HIS A 239 -47.35 16.59 -7.40
N GLN A 240 -48.19 17.54 -6.99
CA GLN A 240 -48.41 18.77 -7.73
C GLN A 240 -47.13 19.58 -7.86
N LYS A 241 -46.40 19.80 -6.74
CA LYS A 241 -45.14 20.56 -6.76
C LYS A 241 -44.04 19.90 -7.57
N PHE A 242 -43.86 18.59 -7.45
CA PHE A 242 -42.91 17.87 -8.27
C PHE A 242 -43.25 17.98 -9.76
N LYS A 243 -44.53 17.84 -10.14
CA LYS A 243 -44.97 17.97 -11.53
C LYS A 243 -44.73 19.37 -12.09
N GLU A 244 -45.15 20.41 -11.34
CA GLU A 244 -44.90 21.81 -11.71
C GLU A 244 -43.41 22.11 -11.94
N PHE A 245 -42.53 21.47 -11.16
CA PHE A 245 -41.08 21.64 -11.28
C PHE A 245 -40.48 20.83 -12.45
N GLN A 246 -40.89 19.57 -12.62
CA GLN A 246 -40.45 18.71 -13.73
C GLN A 246 -40.86 19.27 -15.10
N ASP A 247 -42.07 19.83 -15.22
CA ASP A 247 -42.57 20.42 -16.46
C ASP A 247 -41.72 21.64 -16.90
N LYS A 248 -41.04 22.32 -15.95
CA LYS A 248 -40.09 23.42 -16.21
C LYS A 248 -38.65 22.95 -16.45
N HIS A 249 -38.30 21.76 -15.96
CA HIS A 249 -36.95 21.18 -16.04
C HIS A 249 -37.01 19.80 -16.72
N THR A 250 -37.38 19.79 -18.00
CA THR A 250 -37.55 18.55 -18.77
C THR A 250 -36.24 17.77 -18.98
N ASP A 251 -35.09 18.41 -18.77
CA ASP A 251 -33.76 17.79 -18.85
C ASP A 251 -33.35 17.04 -17.57
N PHE A 252 -34.05 17.26 -16.45
CA PHE A 252 -33.74 16.57 -15.19
C PHE A 252 -34.33 15.16 -15.16
N GLN A 253 -33.50 14.20 -14.74
CA GLN A 253 -33.87 12.81 -14.53
C GLN A 253 -33.57 12.38 -13.09
N PRO A 254 -34.35 11.44 -12.51
CA PRO A 254 -34.04 10.86 -11.21
C PRO A 254 -32.71 10.11 -11.24
N ARG A 255 -31.92 10.25 -10.17
CA ARG A 255 -30.72 9.44 -9.93
C ARG A 255 -31.03 8.32 -8.93
N GLU A 256 -30.16 7.31 -8.89
CA GLU A 256 -30.34 6.11 -8.05
C GLU A 256 -30.35 6.43 -6.54
N TYR A 257 -29.43 7.29 -6.09
CA TYR A 257 -29.31 7.74 -4.69
C TYR A 257 -29.57 9.24 -4.59
N PRO A 258 -30.85 9.68 -4.59
CA PRO A 258 -31.23 11.10 -4.51
C PRO A 258 -30.86 11.76 -3.18
N ASP A 259 -30.64 11.00 -2.12
CA ASP A 259 -30.31 11.43 -0.75
C ASP A 259 -28.83 11.71 -0.49
N LEU A 260 -27.91 11.15 -1.28
CA LEU A 260 -26.46 11.34 -1.06
C LEU A 260 -25.89 12.53 -1.86
N ASP A 261 -25.05 13.39 -1.27
CA ASP A 261 -24.45 14.52 -2.01
C ASP A 261 -23.61 14.03 -3.20
N TRP A 262 -22.87 12.95 -3.00
CA TRP A 262 -22.16 12.20 -4.02
C TRP A 262 -22.37 10.71 -3.78
N TYR A 263 -22.44 9.92 -4.85
CA TYR A 263 -22.49 8.47 -4.76
C TYR A 263 -21.58 7.90 -5.84
N ILE A 264 -20.59 7.14 -5.40
CA ILE A 264 -19.71 6.40 -6.31
C ILE A 264 -20.21 4.96 -6.34
N SER A 265 -20.99 4.60 -7.37
CA SER A 265 -21.06 3.20 -7.79
C SER A 265 -19.80 2.90 -8.59
N MET A 266 -18.76 2.47 -7.91
CA MET A 266 -17.66 1.80 -8.59
C MET A 266 -18.14 0.38 -8.96
N LYS A 267 -18.67 0.22 -10.18
CA LYS A 267 -18.49 -1.07 -10.86
C LYS A 267 -17.00 -1.15 -11.22
N TRP A 268 -16.20 -1.69 -10.32
CA TRP A 268 -14.87 -2.13 -10.69
C TRP A 268 -14.98 -3.24 -11.74
N GLY A 269 -14.15 -3.12 -12.78
CA GLY A 269 -14.16 -3.96 -13.97
C GLY A 269 -14.65 -3.13 -15.15
N HIS A 270 -13.78 -2.35 -15.77
CA HIS A 270 -13.22 -2.74 -17.05
C HIS A 270 -13.93 -3.93 -17.74
N GLN A 271 -14.61 -3.67 -18.84
CA GLN A 271 -15.36 -4.69 -19.57
C GLN A 271 -14.93 -4.69 -21.03
N SER A 272 -14.79 -5.88 -21.61
CA SER A 272 -14.65 -6.00 -23.06
C SER A 272 -16.03 -5.81 -23.70
N PRO A 273 -16.14 -5.11 -24.85
CA PRO A 273 -17.40 -4.99 -25.58
C PRO A 273 -17.90 -6.32 -26.15
N VAL A 274 -17.02 -7.32 -26.28
CA VAL A 274 -17.32 -8.68 -26.74
C VAL A 274 -16.53 -9.70 -25.94
N THR A 275 -17.07 -10.89 -25.73
CA THR A 275 -16.34 -11.97 -25.05
C THR A 275 -15.44 -12.72 -26.02
N HIS A 276 -14.44 -13.44 -25.50
CA HIS A 276 -13.59 -14.30 -26.33
C HIS A 276 -14.37 -15.44 -26.99
N GLU A 277 -15.44 -15.96 -26.36
CA GLU A 277 -16.33 -16.96 -26.96
C GLU A 277 -17.08 -16.40 -28.16
N GLU A 278 -17.57 -15.16 -28.06
CA GLU A 278 -18.23 -14.47 -29.18
C GLU A 278 -17.27 -14.21 -30.33
N LEU A 279 -16.02 -13.83 -30.04
CA LEU A 279 -14.96 -13.69 -31.05
C LEU A 279 -14.68 -15.01 -31.78
N LEU A 280 -14.62 -16.13 -31.04
CA LEU A 280 -14.39 -17.46 -31.60
C LEU A 280 -15.61 -18.00 -32.38
N SER A 281 -16.81 -17.49 -32.10
CA SER A 281 -18.04 -17.90 -32.79
C SER A 281 -18.17 -17.38 -34.23
N LYS A 282 -17.31 -16.42 -34.63
CA LYS A 282 -17.34 -15.77 -35.94
C LYS A 282 -15.99 -15.91 -36.66
N PRO A 283 -15.98 -16.01 -38.00
CA PRO A 283 -14.72 -15.96 -38.75
C PRO A 283 -14.09 -14.58 -38.65
N VAL A 284 -12.75 -14.53 -38.60
CA VAL A 284 -12.00 -13.28 -38.37
C VAL A 284 -12.33 -12.20 -39.41
N SER A 285 -12.54 -12.59 -40.68
CA SER A 285 -12.91 -11.69 -41.77
C SER A 285 -14.20 -10.88 -41.53
N GLN A 286 -15.10 -11.33 -40.64
CA GLN A 286 -16.34 -10.61 -40.29
C GLN A 286 -16.18 -9.66 -39.10
N ILE A 287 -15.17 -9.84 -38.27
CA ILE A 287 -14.97 -9.10 -37.03
C ILE A 287 -13.75 -8.18 -37.06
N ILE A 288 -12.81 -8.40 -37.98
CA ILE A 288 -11.57 -7.64 -38.08
C ILE A 288 -11.82 -6.13 -38.21
N GLU A 289 -12.83 -5.71 -38.96
CA GLU A 289 -13.16 -4.29 -39.10
C GLU A 289 -13.58 -3.67 -37.77
N PHE A 290 -14.38 -4.40 -36.98
CA PHE A 290 -14.75 -3.99 -35.63
C PHE A 290 -13.52 -3.96 -34.70
N LEU A 291 -12.63 -4.95 -34.80
CA LEU A 291 -11.41 -5.01 -33.99
C LEU A 291 -10.45 -3.87 -34.31
N ILE A 292 -10.36 -3.38 -35.55
CA ILE A 292 -9.46 -2.27 -35.90
C ILE A 292 -10.08 -0.91 -35.50
N THR A 293 -11.38 -0.74 -35.74
CA THR A 293 -12.03 0.59 -35.67
C THR A 293 -12.71 0.91 -34.33
N TYR A 294 -12.70 -0.02 -33.37
CA TYR A 294 -13.38 0.17 -32.09
C TYR A 294 -12.84 1.38 -31.32
N GLN A 295 -13.73 2.30 -30.96
CA GLN A 295 -13.45 3.46 -30.11
C GLN A 295 -14.37 3.45 -28.89
N GLU A 296 -13.79 3.86 -27.75
CA GLU A 296 -14.49 3.99 -26.48
C GLU A 296 -15.59 5.05 -26.59
N LYS A 297 -16.79 4.71 -26.11
CA LYS A 297 -17.96 5.60 -26.19
C LYS A 297 -18.30 6.27 -24.86
N GLU A 298 -17.84 5.69 -23.76
CA GLU A 298 -18.18 6.09 -22.40
C GLU A 298 -16.93 6.01 -21.50
N ILE A 299 -16.74 7.00 -20.62
CA ILE A 299 -15.56 7.14 -19.74
C ILE A 299 -15.39 5.95 -18.78
N LEU A 300 -16.48 5.22 -18.49
CA LEU A 300 -16.53 4.07 -17.59
C LEU A 300 -17.21 2.85 -18.27
N GLY A 301 -17.25 2.83 -19.61
CA GLY A 301 -17.85 1.76 -20.40
C GLY A 301 -16.83 0.70 -20.83
N PRO A 302 -17.20 -0.16 -21.80
CA PRO A 302 -16.24 -1.10 -22.36
C PRO A 302 -15.07 -0.35 -23.00
N ASP A 303 -13.86 -0.80 -22.71
CA ASP A 303 -12.63 -0.10 -23.08
C ASP A 303 -11.81 -0.90 -24.10
N ARG A 304 -10.86 -0.22 -24.75
CA ARG A 304 -10.01 -0.85 -25.78
C ARG A 304 -9.10 -1.92 -25.18
N GLU A 305 -8.55 -1.67 -24.00
CA GLU A 305 -7.62 -2.58 -23.32
C GLU A 305 -8.25 -3.95 -23.06
N TRP A 306 -9.52 -3.97 -22.65
CA TRP A 306 -10.24 -5.20 -22.35
C TRP A 306 -10.76 -5.92 -23.59
N LEU A 307 -11.03 -5.18 -24.67
CA LEU A 307 -11.18 -5.81 -26.00
C LEU A 307 -9.89 -6.55 -26.40
N LEU A 308 -8.71 -5.93 -26.23
CA LEU A 308 -7.44 -6.59 -26.49
C LEU A 308 -7.23 -7.80 -25.59
N SER A 309 -7.65 -7.74 -24.31
CA SER A 309 -7.66 -8.91 -23.41
C SER A 309 -8.57 -10.04 -23.91
N ALA A 310 -9.74 -9.71 -24.48
CA ALA A 310 -10.62 -10.71 -25.09
C ALA A 310 -9.99 -11.35 -26.35
N VAL A 311 -9.32 -10.56 -27.19
CA VAL A 311 -8.55 -11.05 -28.34
C VAL A 311 -7.39 -11.94 -27.88
N GLN A 312 -6.63 -11.51 -26.87
CA GLN A 312 -5.55 -12.29 -26.25
C GLN A 312 -6.04 -13.67 -25.81
N LYS A 313 -7.19 -13.73 -25.13
CA LYS A 313 -7.84 -14.98 -24.72
C LYS A 313 -8.25 -15.80 -25.95
N ALA A 314 -8.90 -15.21 -26.95
CA ALA A 314 -9.32 -15.92 -28.16
C ALA A 314 -8.13 -16.59 -28.87
N VAL A 315 -6.99 -15.88 -28.99
CA VAL A 315 -5.74 -16.43 -29.53
C VAL A 315 -5.19 -17.57 -28.67
N ALA A 316 -5.24 -17.45 -27.34
CA ALA A 316 -4.80 -18.49 -26.43
C ALA A 316 -5.65 -19.77 -26.52
N TYR A 317 -6.97 -19.62 -26.69
CA TYR A 317 -7.92 -20.73 -26.85
C TYR A 317 -7.84 -21.39 -28.24
N SER A 318 -7.57 -20.62 -29.29
CA SER A 318 -7.50 -21.13 -30.67
C SER A 318 -6.31 -20.54 -31.42
N PHE A 319 -5.24 -21.32 -31.50
CA PHE A 319 -4.04 -20.96 -32.29
C PHE A 319 -4.38 -20.67 -33.75
N GLN A 320 -5.27 -21.45 -34.36
CA GLN A 320 -5.68 -21.26 -35.75
C GLN A 320 -6.41 -19.94 -35.95
N TRP A 321 -7.33 -19.58 -35.03
CA TRP A 321 -8.03 -18.30 -35.08
C TRP A 321 -7.05 -17.12 -34.98
N GLY A 322 -6.04 -17.22 -34.12
CA GLY A 322 -4.97 -16.22 -34.04
C GLY A 322 -4.17 -16.10 -35.33
N PHE A 323 -3.83 -17.23 -35.98
CA PHE A 323 -3.15 -17.21 -37.29
C PHE A 323 -4.02 -16.70 -38.44
N ASP A 324 -5.32 -16.93 -38.40
CA ASP A 324 -6.25 -16.36 -39.37
C ASP A 324 -6.35 -14.84 -39.19
N LEU A 325 -6.27 -14.34 -37.94
CA LEU A 325 -6.17 -12.90 -37.65
C LEU A 325 -4.88 -12.28 -38.19
N ILE A 326 -3.74 -12.96 -38.06
CA ILE A 326 -2.47 -12.52 -38.66
C ILE A 326 -2.62 -12.36 -40.17
N LYS A 327 -3.18 -13.36 -40.87
CA LYS A 327 -3.35 -13.33 -42.32
C LYS A 327 -4.27 -12.19 -42.79
N GLU A 328 -5.34 -11.91 -42.04
CA GLU A 328 -6.24 -10.80 -42.36
C GLU A 328 -5.56 -9.45 -42.16
N LEU A 329 -4.78 -9.27 -41.09
CA LEU A 329 -4.01 -8.05 -40.86
C LEU A 329 -2.92 -7.86 -41.92
N GLU A 330 -2.20 -8.93 -42.27
CA GLU A 330 -1.18 -8.94 -43.33
C GLU A 330 -1.79 -8.58 -44.68
N ALA A 331 -2.89 -9.22 -45.07
CA ALA A 331 -3.56 -8.97 -46.35
C ALA A 331 -4.11 -7.53 -46.48
N ARG A 332 -4.34 -6.85 -45.36
CA ARG A 332 -4.78 -5.45 -45.30
C ARG A 332 -3.63 -4.46 -45.12
N GLU A 333 -2.40 -4.94 -44.95
CA GLU A 333 -1.21 -4.14 -44.63
C GLU A 333 -1.36 -3.30 -43.34
N GLU A 334 -2.13 -3.81 -42.36
CA GLU A 334 -2.43 -3.13 -41.10
C GLU A 334 -1.34 -3.40 -40.05
N TRP A 335 -0.21 -2.70 -40.17
CA TRP A 335 0.98 -2.90 -39.32
C TRP A 335 1.05 -1.99 -38.08
N ASP A 336 0.18 -0.98 -37.96
CA ASP A 336 0.20 0.03 -36.89
C ASP A 336 -0.87 -0.21 -35.80
N THR A 337 -1.35 -1.45 -35.68
CA THR A 337 -2.42 -1.82 -34.74
C THR A 337 -1.90 -2.46 -33.45
N ASP A 338 -2.53 -2.11 -32.33
CA ASP A 338 -2.36 -2.76 -31.01
C ASP A 338 -2.80 -4.24 -30.96
N LEU A 339 -3.51 -4.73 -31.99
CA LEU A 339 -3.90 -6.14 -32.11
C LEU A 339 -2.70 -7.06 -32.20
N TRP A 340 -1.57 -6.60 -32.73
CA TRP A 340 -0.32 -7.36 -32.77
C TRP A 340 0.18 -7.70 -31.37
N ASP A 341 0.16 -6.75 -30.44
CA ASP A 341 0.52 -6.98 -29.04
C ASP A 341 -0.43 -7.96 -28.36
N ALA A 342 -1.73 -7.90 -28.67
CA ALA A 342 -2.73 -8.84 -28.16
C ALA A 342 -2.51 -10.27 -28.69
N ILE A 343 -2.15 -10.43 -29.97
CA ILE A 343 -1.81 -11.73 -30.58
C ILE A 343 -0.58 -12.33 -29.91
N ILE A 344 0.52 -11.57 -29.85
CA ILE A 344 1.78 -12.01 -29.25
C ILE A 344 1.57 -12.36 -27.77
N SER A 345 0.79 -11.54 -27.05
CA SER A 345 0.42 -11.81 -25.66
C SER A 345 -0.51 -13.00 -25.49
N GLY A 346 -1.29 -13.36 -26.51
CA GLY A 346 -2.13 -14.56 -26.51
C GLY A 346 -1.29 -15.84 -26.50
N TRP A 347 -0.21 -15.85 -27.30
CA TRP A 347 0.75 -16.96 -27.30
C TRP A 347 1.46 -17.15 -25.95
N ARG A 348 1.59 -16.09 -25.15
CA ARG A 348 2.12 -16.19 -23.77
C ARG A 348 1.23 -17.03 -22.87
N LEU A 349 -0.09 -16.94 -23.02
CA LEU A 349 -1.07 -17.60 -22.14
C LEU A 349 -1.35 -19.07 -22.47
N THR A 350 -0.84 -19.60 -23.59
CA THR A 350 -1.16 -20.96 -24.05
C THR A 350 0.09 -21.82 -24.25
N ASN A 351 -0.06 -23.14 -24.19
CA ASN A 351 1.02 -24.09 -24.42
C ASN A 351 1.08 -24.46 -25.89
N LEU A 352 2.08 -23.93 -26.60
CA LEU A 352 2.27 -24.19 -28.02
C LEU A 352 3.02 -25.50 -28.26
N THR A 353 2.58 -26.25 -29.27
CA THR A 353 3.30 -27.40 -29.80
C THR A 353 4.57 -26.97 -30.55
N GLU A 354 5.51 -27.90 -30.79
CA GLU A 354 6.73 -27.60 -31.56
C GLU A 354 6.44 -27.09 -32.97
N ALA A 355 5.42 -27.64 -33.64
CA ALA A 355 5.01 -27.19 -34.98
C ALA A 355 4.45 -25.76 -34.95
N GLN A 356 3.68 -25.42 -33.92
CA GLN A 356 3.15 -24.07 -33.73
C GLN A 356 4.27 -23.08 -33.39
N TRP A 357 5.24 -23.47 -32.56
CA TRP A 357 6.43 -22.66 -32.29
C TRP A 357 7.24 -22.36 -33.56
N LYS A 358 7.44 -23.36 -34.42
CA LYS A 358 8.09 -23.15 -35.73
C LYS A 358 7.36 -22.08 -36.56
N GLN A 359 6.03 -22.12 -36.59
CA GLN A 359 5.23 -21.11 -37.30
C GLN A 359 5.36 -19.71 -36.67
N VAL A 360 5.29 -19.62 -35.33
CA VAL A 360 5.45 -18.34 -34.60
C VAL A 360 6.82 -17.73 -34.85
N LEU A 361 7.90 -18.51 -34.72
CA LEU A 361 9.26 -18.01 -34.94
C LEU A 361 9.50 -17.60 -36.39
N GLN A 362 9.00 -18.39 -37.36
CA GLN A 362 9.07 -18.03 -38.78
C GLN A 362 8.33 -16.72 -39.08
N PHE A 363 7.15 -16.52 -38.49
CA PHE A 363 6.38 -15.28 -38.61
C PHE A 363 7.16 -14.08 -38.05
N LEU A 364 7.67 -14.20 -36.81
CA LEU A 364 8.43 -13.14 -36.16
C LEU A 364 9.73 -12.78 -36.91
N GLU A 365 10.37 -13.76 -37.56
CA GLU A 365 11.59 -13.53 -38.34
C GLU A 365 11.32 -12.90 -39.71
N HIS A 366 10.20 -13.25 -40.35
CA HIS A 366 9.92 -12.90 -41.75
C HIS A 366 9.44 -11.45 -41.92
N PHE A 367 8.53 -11.00 -41.06
CA PHE A 367 7.92 -9.66 -41.15
C PHE A 367 8.69 -8.69 -40.27
N LYS A 368 9.29 -7.65 -40.85
CA LYS A 368 10.08 -6.67 -40.07
C LYS A 368 9.17 -5.62 -39.42
N GLU A 369 8.00 -5.39 -39.99
CA GLU A 369 7.01 -4.43 -39.54
C GLU A 369 6.53 -4.74 -38.11
N ILE A 370 6.45 -6.02 -37.74
CA ILE A 370 6.05 -6.45 -36.39
C ILE A 370 7.05 -6.04 -35.31
N TRP A 371 8.28 -5.67 -35.68
CA TRP A 371 9.38 -5.41 -34.75
C TRP A 371 9.17 -4.10 -33.97
N ARG A 372 8.22 -3.27 -34.41
CA ARG A 372 7.71 -2.12 -33.65
C ARG A 372 7.09 -2.58 -32.31
N HIS A 373 6.58 -3.81 -32.24
CA HIS A 373 6.05 -4.47 -31.03
C HIS A 373 7.14 -5.25 -30.26
N ARG A 374 8.40 -4.83 -30.37
CA ARG A 374 9.59 -5.45 -29.75
C ARG A 374 9.45 -5.82 -28.28
N TYR A 375 8.72 -5.01 -27.49
CA TYR A 375 8.47 -5.32 -26.09
C TYR A 375 7.70 -6.63 -25.91
N SER A 376 6.57 -6.78 -26.59
CA SER A 376 5.73 -7.99 -26.53
C SER A 376 6.47 -9.21 -27.06
N ILE A 377 7.26 -9.05 -28.12
CA ILE A 377 8.06 -10.14 -28.71
C ILE A 377 9.12 -10.62 -27.71
N ALA A 378 9.91 -9.70 -27.14
CA ALA A 378 10.94 -10.04 -26.17
C ALA A 378 10.33 -10.71 -24.92
N GLN A 379 9.19 -10.20 -24.43
CA GLN A 379 8.51 -10.76 -23.27
C GLN A 379 7.96 -12.18 -23.55
N LEU A 380 7.39 -12.42 -24.74
CA LEU A 380 6.94 -13.75 -25.15
C LEU A 380 8.09 -14.76 -25.10
N LEU A 381 9.21 -14.43 -25.73
CA LEU A 381 10.35 -15.33 -25.81
C LEU A 381 10.95 -15.57 -24.42
N LYS A 382 11.12 -14.52 -23.60
CA LYS A 382 11.61 -14.64 -22.23
C LYS A 382 10.76 -15.59 -21.38
N GLU A 383 9.46 -15.37 -21.33
CA GLU A 383 8.56 -16.18 -20.50
C GLU A 383 8.51 -17.64 -20.93
N LYS A 384 8.54 -17.89 -22.25
CA LYS A 384 8.48 -19.25 -22.79
C LYS A 384 9.81 -19.99 -22.71
N VAL A 385 10.94 -19.29 -22.56
CA VAL A 385 12.20 -19.91 -22.14
C VAL A 385 12.16 -20.25 -20.65
N LYS A 386 11.55 -19.42 -19.79
CA LYS A 386 11.44 -19.68 -18.34
C LYS A 386 10.47 -20.82 -17.99
N ALA A 387 9.41 -21.03 -18.77
CA ALA A 387 8.31 -21.93 -18.44
C ALA A 387 8.74 -23.41 -18.34
N SER A 388 8.10 -24.17 -17.44
CA SER A 388 8.27 -25.63 -17.33
C SER A 388 7.35 -26.39 -18.30
N GLU A 389 6.09 -25.97 -18.43
CA GLU A 389 5.11 -26.51 -19.36
C GLU A 389 4.89 -25.55 -20.54
N GLY A 390 4.71 -26.08 -21.76
CA GLY A 390 4.56 -25.26 -22.97
C GLY A 390 5.79 -24.41 -23.31
N SER A 391 6.94 -24.74 -22.72
CA SER A 391 8.21 -24.04 -22.93
C SER A 391 8.62 -24.07 -24.39
N LEU A 392 9.40 -23.07 -24.82
CA LEU A 392 10.06 -23.10 -26.12
C LEU A 392 10.93 -24.38 -26.22
N PRO A 393 10.74 -25.26 -27.21
CA PRO A 393 11.57 -26.44 -27.37
C PRO A 393 13.05 -26.08 -27.53
N THR A 394 13.95 -26.81 -26.87
CA THR A 394 15.38 -26.51 -26.89
C THR A 394 15.96 -26.50 -28.31
N LEU A 395 15.48 -27.39 -29.20
CA LEU A 395 15.90 -27.40 -30.61
C LEU A 395 15.58 -26.08 -31.35
N LEU A 396 14.64 -25.29 -30.86
CA LEU A 396 14.23 -24.01 -31.43
C LEU A 396 14.86 -22.81 -30.72
N LEU A 397 15.60 -23.02 -29.63
CA LEU A 397 16.24 -21.96 -28.86
C LEU A 397 17.23 -21.13 -29.70
N PRO A 398 18.08 -21.71 -30.58
CA PRO A 398 18.96 -20.91 -31.45
C PRO A 398 18.22 -19.96 -32.40
N PHE A 399 17.02 -20.35 -32.86
CA PHE A 399 16.19 -19.50 -33.72
C PHE A 399 15.63 -18.31 -32.93
N ALA A 400 15.15 -18.56 -31.70
CA ALA A 400 14.70 -17.48 -30.82
C ALA A 400 15.85 -16.54 -30.43
N GLU A 401 17.05 -17.08 -30.16
CA GLU A 401 18.26 -16.28 -29.91
C GLU A 401 18.58 -15.37 -31.09
N THR A 402 18.46 -15.86 -32.33
CA THR A 402 18.69 -15.06 -33.54
C THR A 402 17.71 -13.88 -33.64
N ILE A 403 16.43 -14.10 -33.31
CA ILE A 403 15.42 -13.03 -33.28
C ILE A 403 15.78 -12.00 -32.19
N VAL A 404 16.11 -12.47 -30.99
CA VAL A 404 16.45 -11.61 -29.84
C VAL A 404 17.73 -10.80 -30.10
N ASP A 405 18.76 -11.40 -30.71
CA ASP A 405 20.01 -10.72 -31.04
C ASP A 405 19.78 -9.58 -32.04
N ARG A 406 18.85 -9.75 -32.99
CA ARG A 406 18.48 -8.69 -33.93
C ARG A 406 17.57 -7.64 -33.28
N LEU A 407 16.63 -8.03 -32.40
CA LEU A 407 15.85 -7.08 -31.60
C LEU A 407 16.75 -6.18 -30.77
N TRP A 408 17.81 -6.73 -30.17
CA TRP A 408 18.79 -5.93 -29.44
C TRP A 408 19.44 -4.86 -30.33
N GLN A 409 19.83 -5.21 -31.56
CA GLN A 409 20.45 -4.26 -32.50
C GLN A 409 19.51 -3.08 -32.80
N GLU A 410 18.25 -3.36 -33.11
CA GLU A 410 17.26 -2.33 -33.45
C GLU A 410 16.93 -1.42 -32.25
N VAL A 411 16.78 -2.00 -31.05
CA VAL A 411 16.54 -1.22 -29.82
C VAL A 411 17.74 -0.31 -29.53
N GLU A 412 18.97 -0.85 -29.62
CA GLU A 412 20.17 -0.08 -29.32
C GLU A 412 20.40 1.08 -30.31
N GLU A 413 20.01 0.93 -31.58
CA GLU A 413 20.06 2.00 -32.59
C GLU A 413 19.01 3.11 -32.34
N ASP A 414 17.81 2.75 -31.88
CA ASP A 414 16.75 3.72 -31.59
C ASP A 414 16.98 4.50 -30.29
N ASP A 415 17.63 3.87 -29.33
CA ASP A 415 17.83 4.33 -27.96
C ASP A 415 18.84 5.48 -27.82
N GLU A 416 19.60 5.81 -28.87
CA GLU A 416 20.39 7.06 -28.93
C GLU A 416 19.52 8.34 -28.83
N LYS A 417 18.19 8.22 -28.89
CA LYS A 417 17.25 9.35 -28.87
C LYS A 417 16.54 9.57 -27.52
N GLU A 418 16.57 8.61 -26.60
CA GLU A 418 15.82 8.68 -25.34
C GLU A 418 16.76 9.07 -24.18
N ILE A 419 16.53 10.22 -23.55
CA ILE A 419 17.34 10.66 -22.41
C ILE A 419 16.66 10.19 -21.12
N LEU A 420 17.17 9.12 -20.52
CA LEU A 420 16.73 8.65 -19.21
C LEU A 420 17.33 9.52 -18.10
N ASN A 421 16.75 10.70 -17.88
CA ASN A 421 17.07 11.52 -16.72
C ASN A 421 16.25 11.06 -15.51
N ASN A 422 16.90 10.96 -14.34
CA ASN A 422 16.29 10.71 -13.02
C ASN A 422 15.56 9.37 -12.84
N ILE A 423 16.19 8.25 -13.22
CA ILE A 423 15.69 6.92 -12.80
C ILE A 423 16.03 6.71 -11.32
N ASN A 424 15.00 6.71 -10.48
CA ASN A 424 15.13 6.39 -9.06
C ASN A 424 14.99 4.88 -8.76
N ASP A 425 14.47 4.09 -9.71
CA ASP A 425 14.31 2.63 -9.57
C ASP A 425 14.82 1.92 -10.84
N TRP A 426 16.12 1.65 -10.85
CA TRP A 426 16.81 1.05 -11.99
C TRP A 426 16.35 -0.38 -12.27
N LEU A 427 16.05 -1.19 -11.25
CA LEU A 427 15.65 -2.58 -11.46
C LEU A 427 14.24 -2.68 -12.02
N THR A 428 13.27 -1.97 -11.45
CA THR A 428 11.90 -1.96 -11.98
C THR A 428 11.87 -1.42 -13.41
N THR A 429 12.70 -0.42 -13.71
CA THR A 429 12.84 0.07 -15.08
C THR A 429 13.45 -0.99 -15.99
N ALA A 430 14.52 -1.67 -15.56
CA ALA A 430 15.20 -2.68 -16.36
C ALA A 430 14.30 -3.87 -16.71
N ILE A 431 13.52 -4.39 -15.77
CA ILE A 431 12.65 -5.55 -15.99
C ILE A 431 11.45 -5.25 -16.91
N ASN A 432 11.11 -3.97 -17.05
CA ASN A 432 10.06 -3.46 -17.93
C ASN A 432 10.61 -2.80 -19.20
N HIS A 433 11.94 -2.81 -19.41
CA HIS A 433 12.57 -2.30 -20.61
C HIS A 433 13.06 -3.44 -21.50
N VAL A 434 12.96 -3.27 -22.83
CA VAL A 434 13.30 -4.32 -23.81
C VAL A 434 14.74 -4.82 -23.62
N GLY A 435 15.70 -3.94 -23.36
CA GLY A 435 17.09 -4.32 -23.09
C GLY A 435 17.27 -5.23 -21.86
N GLY A 436 16.53 -4.98 -20.78
CA GLY A 436 16.58 -5.85 -19.60
C GLY A 436 15.87 -7.18 -19.84
N ILE A 437 14.72 -7.17 -20.52
CA ILE A 437 13.98 -8.40 -20.91
C ILE A 437 14.83 -9.30 -21.81
N ILE A 438 15.53 -8.73 -22.80
CA ILE A 438 16.46 -9.47 -23.66
C ILE A 438 17.61 -10.06 -22.84
N THR A 439 18.17 -9.29 -21.90
CA THR A 439 19.24 -9.78 -21.01
C THR A 439 18.76 -10.94 -20.13
N GLU A 440 17.55 -10.85 -19.56
CA GLU A 440 16.93 -11.96 -18.83
C GLU A 440 16.72 -13.18 -19.72
N PHE A 441 16.26 -13.00 -20.96
CA PHE A 441 16.13 -14.10 -21.92
C PHE A 441 17.47 -14.82 -22.13
N TRP A 442 18.57 -14.10 -22.37
CA TRP A 442 19.89 -14.71 -22.55
C TRP A 442 20.34 -15.45 -21.28
N LEU A 443 20.14 -14.89 -20.09
CA LEU A 443 20.47 -15.56 -18.83
C LEU A 443 19.68 -16.87 -18.64
N LEU A 444 18.38 -16.86 -18.96
CA LEU A 444 17.52 -18.04 -18.89
C LEU A 444 17.89 -19.08 -19.95
N ALA A 445 18.22 -18.66 -21.17
CA ALA A 445 18.67 -19.55 -22.24
C ALA A 445 20.00 -20.24 -21.87
N LEU A 446 20.96 -19.48 -21.33
CA LEU A 446 22.21 -20.02 -20.79
C LEU A 446 21.96 -21.04 -19.68
N TYR A 447 21.08 -20.71 -18.73
CA TYR A 447 20.69 -21.65 -17.66
C TYR A 447 20.13 -22.96 -18.24
N ARG A 448 19.28 -22.90 -19.27
CA ARG A 448 18.74 -24.11 -19.92
C ARG A 448 19.82 -24.96 -20.56
N TYR A 449 20.75 -24.36 -21.31
CA TYR A 449 21.86 -25.10 -21.91
C TYR A 449 22.71 -25.81 -20.83
N GLN A 450 22.94 -25.15 -19.71
CA GLN A 450 23.69 -25.73 -18.58
C GLN A 450 22.92 -26.86 -17.86
N SER A 451 21.59 -26.74 -17.76
CA SER A 451 20.75 -27.75 -17.09
C SER A 451 20.64 -29.08 -17.85
N GLN A 452 20.90 -29.10 -19.16
CA GLN A 452 20.82 -30.33 -19.96
C GLN A 452 22.07 -31.21 -19.88
N ASN A 453 23.20 -30.64 -19.45
CA ASN A 453 24.49 -31.31 -19.40
C ASN A 453 25.02 -31.39 -17.95
N GLU A 454 24.26 -32.01 -17.04
CA GLU A 454 24.59 -32.08 -15.60
C GLU A 454 25.99 -32.65 -15.30
N ASN A 455 26.51 -33.54 -16.15
CA ASN A 455 27.81 -34.18 -15.97
C ASN A 455 29.01 -33.34 -16.48
N GLU A 456 28.76 -32.26 -17.21
CA GLU A 456 29.77 -31.37 -17.79
C GLU A 456 29.26 -29.92 -17.76
N ARG A 457 29.02 -29.35 -16.57
CA ARG A 457 28.77 -27.90 -16.48
C ARG A 457 29.99 -27.15 -17.04
N GLN A 458 29.80 -26.54 -18.20
CA GLN A 458 30.84 -25.79 -18.89
C GLN A 458 30.89 -24.36 -18.32
N ALA A 459 32.04 -23.70 -18.44
CA ALA A 459 32.12 -22.24 -18.23
C ALA A 459 31.09 -21.51 -19.11
N ILE A 460 30.83 -20.22 -18.83
CA ILE A 460 29.93 -19.42 -19.67
C ILE A 460 30.38 -19.53 -21.13
N LEU A 461 29.47 -19.94 -22.02
CA LEU A 461 29.72 -20.15 -23.44
C LEU A 461 30.19 -18.84 -24.12
N ASP A 462 31.11 -18.93 -25.06
CA ASP A 462 31.75 -17.75 -25.67
C ASP A 462 30.73 -16.82 -26.35
N GLU A 463 29.68 -17.37 -26.98
CA GLU A 463 28.60 -16.58 -27.58
C GLU A 463 27.87 -15.70 -26.54
N TYR A 464 27.64 -16.23 -25.35
CA TYR A 464 27.01 -15.48 -24.25
C TYR A 464 27.97 -14.48 -23.62
N LYS A 465 29.27 -14.81 -23.52
CA LYS A 465 30.29 -13.84 -23.12
C LYS A 465 30.29 -12.65 -24.07
N CYS A 466 30.26 -12.87 -25.39
CA CYS A 466 30.18 -11.80 -26.38
C CYS A 466 28.95 -10.90 -26.18
N ARG A 467 27.76 -11.49 -25.96
CA ARG A 467 26.51 -10.74 -25.67
C ARG A 467 26.64 -9.91 -24.39
N PHE A 468 27.09 -10.50 -23.29
CA PHE A 468 27.21 -9.81 -22.01
C PHE A 468 28.32 -8.75 -22.03
N GLU A 469 29.45 -8.99 -22.70
CA GLU A 469 30.52 -8.00 -22.83
C GLU A 469 30.10 -6.79 -23.69
N ARG A 470 29.22 -6.98 -24.69
CA ARG A 470 28.57 -5.86 -25.40
C ARG A 470 27.77 -4.99 -24.43
N ILE A 471 26.93 -5.60 -23.58
CA ILE A 471 26.14 -4.89 -22.54
C ILE A 471 27.06 -4.12 -21.57
N ILE A 472 28.14 -4.76 -21.12
CA ILE A 472 29.07 -4.21 -20.14
C ILE A 472 29.80 -2.98 -20.71
N SER A 473 30.19 -3.03 -21.99
CA SER A 473 31.01 -1.99 -22.62
C SER A 473 30.19 -0.82 -23.19
N ALA A 474 28.98 -1.09 -23.71
CA ALA A 474 28.15 -0.10 -24.39
C ALA A 474 27.63 1.03 -23.47
N LYS A 475 27.30 2.17 -24.08
CA LYS A 475 26.84 3.40 -23.39
C LYS A 475 25.34 3.68 -23.59
N SER A 476 24.64 2.87 -24.38
CA SER A 476 23.19 2.97 -24.58
C SER A 476 22.42 2.74 -23.28
N ASN A 477 21.20 3.25 -23.19
CA ASN A 477 20.34 2.97 -22.04
C ASN A 477 19.94 1.48 -22.00
N THR A 478 19.80 0.86 -23.16
CA THR A 478 19.54 -0.56 -23.38
C THR A 478 20.64 -1.38 -22.71
N ALA A 479 21.89 -0.97 -22.88
CA ALA A 479 23.02 -1.55 -22.16
C ALA A 479 23.00 -1.23 -20.66
N ALA A 480 22.53 -0.05 -20.24
CA ALA A 480 22.31 0.24 -18.82
C ALA A 480 21.31 -0.73 -18.18
N MET A 481 20.16 -0.97 -18.81
CA MET A 481 19.17 -1.95 -18.34
C MET A 481 19.76 -3.35 -18.27
N GLY A 482 20.54 -3.74 -19.28
CA GLY A 482 21.24 -5.02 -19.26
C GLY A 482 22.25 -5.15 -18.10
N ARG A 483 23.01 -4.09 -17.78
CA ARG A 483 23.95 -4.11 -16.65
C ARG A 483 23.26 -4.32 -15.30
N VAL A 484 22.10 -3.69 -15.09
CA VAL A 484 21.28 -3.88 -13.88
C VAL A 484 20.90 -5.36 -13.74
N ILE A 485 20.40 -5.97 -14.82
CA ILE A 485 20.02 -7.39 -14.82
C ILE A 485 21.24 -8.31 -14.61
N LEU A 486 22.37 -8.05 -15.27
CA LEU A 486 23.59 -8.85 -15.08
C LEU A 486 24.09 -8.80 -13.63
N ALA A 487 24.12 -7.61 -13.02
CA ALA A 487 24.52 -7.45 -11.61
C ALA A 487 23.54 -8.16 -10.66
N SER A 488 22.24 -8.12 -10.96
CA SER A 488 21.21 -8.86 -10.21
C SER A 488 21.45 -10.38 -10.20
N GLN A 489 22.10 -10.92 -11.22
CA GLN A 489 22.41 -12.35 -11.38
C GLN A 489 23.87 -12.69 -11.05
N LEU A 490 24.59 -11.84 -10.31
CA LEU A 490 26.00 -12.03 -9.99
C LEU A 490 26.31 -13.42 -9.41
N HIS A 491 25.47 -13.92 -8.50
CA HIS A 491 25.66 -15.23 -7.88
C HIS A 491 25.65 -16.37 -8.91
N PHE A 492 24.71 -16.32 -9.85
CA PHE A 492 24.58 -17.32 -10.91
C PHE A 492 25.78 -17.29 -11.85
N LEU A 493 26.15 -16.10 -12.34
CA LEU A 493 27.29 -15.93 -13.24
C LEU A 493 28.59 -16.37 -12.58
N PHE A 494 28.79 -16.00 -11.30
CA PHE A 494 29.95 -16.43 -10.54
C PHE A 494 30.00 -17.95 -10.39
N SER A 495 28.87 -18.62 -10.13
CA SER A 495 28.82 -20.08 -10.01
C SER A 495 29.17 -20.84 -11.30
N LEU A 496 29.05 -20.19 -12.46
CA LEU A 496 29.39 -20.76 -13.77
C LEU A 496 30.84 -20.46 -14.19
N ASP A 497 31.30 -19.22 -14.02
CA ASP A 497 32.64 -18.80 -14.42
C ASP A 497 33.20 -17.75 -13.45
N HIS A 498 33.95 -18.23 -12.45
CA HIS A 498 34.54 -17.41 -11.39
C HIS A 498 35.51 -16.36 -11.95
N LYS A 499 36.30 -16.73 -12.97
CA LYS A 499 37.34 -15.87 -13.53
C LYS A 499 36.70 -14.74 -14.34
N TRP A 500 35.83 -15.09 -15.27
CA TRP A 500 35.15 -14.11 -16.12
C TRP A 500 34.30 -13.13 -15.29
N THR A 501 33.59 -13.64 -14.28
CA THR A 501 32.74 -12.79 -13.44
C THR A 501 33.55 -11.76 -12.64
N ARG A 502 34.73 -12.14 -12.13
CA ARG A 502 35.67 -11.20 -11.48
C ARG A 502 36.22 -10.16 -12.44
N GLU A 503 36.54 -10.56 -13.67
CA GLU A 503 37.15 -9.67 -14.66
C GLU A 503 36.14 -8.71 -15.31
N LYS A 504 34.85 -9.09 -15.38
CA LYS A 504 33.85 -8.40 -16.21
C LYS A 504 32.64 -7.86 -15.45
N ILE A 505 32.13 -8.58 -14.44
CA ILE A 505 30.92 -8.17 -13.70
C ILE A 505 31.26 -7.40 -12.44
N LEU A 506 32.19 -7.87 -11.60
CA LEU A 506 32.56 -7.15 -10.37
C LEU A 506 33.03 -5.70 -10.60
N PRO A 507 33.75 -5.37 -11.68
CA PRO A 507 34.09 -3.98 -11.99
C PRO A 507 32.87 -3.06 -12.19
N LEU A 508 31.69 -3.61 -12.53
CA LEU A 508 30.47 -2.82 -12.63
C LEU A 508 30.02 -2.26 -11.28
N LEU A 509 30.32 -2.93 -10.17
CA LEU A 509 29.95 -2.52 -8.81
C LEU A 509 30.97 -1.54 -8.19
N ASN A 510 32.07 -1.25 -8.89
CA ASN A 510 33.16 -0.43 -8.38
C ASN A 510 32.94 1.04 -8.73
N TRP A 511 32.69 1.86 -7.71
CA TRP A 511 32.41 3.29 -7.83
C TRP A 511 33.62 4.08 -8.35
N ASP A 512 34.84 3.62 -8.09
CA ASP A 512 36.07 4.26 -8.55
C ASP A 512 36.31 4.07 -10.05
N ILE A 513 35.65 3.09 -10.67
CA ILE A 513 35.75 2.82 -12.12
C ILE A 513 34.74 3.68 -12.88
N ASP A 514 33.47 3.58 -12.52
CA ASP A 514 32.38 4.34 -13.13
C ASP A 514 31.19 4.42 -12.16
N ALA A 515 31.02 5.60 -11.54
CA ALA A 515 30.00 5.81 -10.50
C ALA A 515 28.56 5.57 -11.00
N GLN A 516 28.26 5.94 -12.25
CA GLN A 516 26.92 5.76 -12.80
C GLN A 516 26.62 4.28 -13.04
N ARG A 517 27.59 3.52 -13.55
CA ARG A 517 27.45 2.07 -13.72
C ARG A 517 27.40 1.34 -12.38
N ALA A 518 28.15 1.82 -11.38
CA ALA A 518 28.10 1.31 -10.02
C ALA A 518 26.70 1.47 -9.42
N GLU A 519 26.10 2.66 -9.53
CA GLU A 519 24.73 2.89 -9.10
C GLU A 519 23.74 1.90 -9.75
N GLN A 520 23.79 1.76 -11.08
CA GLN A 520 22.97 0.79 -11.83
C GLN A 520 23.15 -0.65 -11.34
N ALA A 521 24.41 -1.08 -11.16
CA ALA A 521 24.74 -2.44 -10.77
C ALA A 521 24.33 -2.73 -9.31
N TRP A 522 24.54 -1.78 -8.40
CA TRP A 522 24.15 -1.91 -7.00
C TRP A 522 22.64 -2.01 -6.82
N GLU A 523 21.86 -1.24 -7.57
CA GLU A 523 20.39 -1.35 -7.58
C GLU A 523 19.90 -2.75 -7.95
N GLY A 524 20.46 -3.33 -9.01
CA GLY A 524 20.14 -4.71 -9.41
C GLY A 524 20.60 -5.74 -8.39
N TYR A 525 21.83 -5.61 -7.89
CA TYR A 525 22.43 -6.56 -6.96
C TYR A 525 21.75 -6.56 -5.58
N LEU A 526 21.41 -5.41 -5.03
CA LEU A 526 20.85 -5.33 -3.67
C LEU A 526 19.45 -5.93 -3.59
N ARG A 527 18.66 -5.82 -4.66
CA ARG A 527 17.29 -6.34 -4.72
C ARG A 527 17.22 -7.84 -4.98
N TRP A 528 17.96 -8.35 -5.96
CA TRP A 528 17.84 -9.77 -6.38
C TRP A 528 19.14 -10.58 -6.24
N GLY A 529 20.27 -9.92 -6.03
CA GLY A 529 21.57 -10.54 -5.88
C GLY A 529 21.71 -11.36 -4.60
N LYS A 530 22.69 -12.25 -4.62
CA LYS A 530 23.07 -13.10 -3.48
C LYS A 530 24.59 -13.15 -3.37
N TRP A 531 25.09 -13.42 -2.18
CA TRP A 531 26.51 -13.70 -1.93
C TRP A 531 26.72 -15.19 -1.64
N ASN A 532 27.97 -15.64 -1.77
CA ASN A 532 28.44 -16.93 -1.26
C ASN A 532 29.86 -16.75 -0.70
N GLU A 533 30.34 -17.72 0.06
CA GLU A 533 31.66 -17.65 0.74
C GLU A 533 32.83 -17.35 -0.20
N ALA A 534 32.79 -17.88 -1.43
CA ALA A 534 33.87 -17.70 -2.40
C ALA A 534 33.87 -16.30 -3.06
N LEU A 535 32.74 -15.60 -3.03
CA LEU A 535 32.54 -14.28 -3.63
C LEU A 535 32.75 -13.14 -2.61
N LEU A 536 32.50 -13.39 -1.32
CA LEU A 536 32.59 -12.38 -0.27
C LEU A 536 33.93 -11.63 -0.19
N PRO A 537 35.11 -12.27 -0.33
CA PRO A 537 36.39 -11.56 -0.28
C PRO A 537 36.51 -10.46 -1.33
N ASP A 538 35.91 -10.67 -2.51
CA ASP A 538 35.90 -9.70 -3.60
C ASP A 538 34.77 -8.65 -3.44
N LEU A 539 33.65 -9.02 -2.81
CA LEU A 539 32.49 -8.13 -2.61
C LEU A 539 32.60 -7.18 -1.42
N LEU A 540 33.24 -7.59 -0.31
CA LEU A 540 33.30 -6.76 0.91
C LEU A 540 33.93 -5.38 0.68
N PRO A 541 35.04 -5.22 -0.08
CA PRO A 541 35.56 -3.91 -0.42
C PRO A 541 34.59 -3.05 -1.26
N LEU A 542 33.76 -3.70 -2.09
CA LEU A 542 32.77 -3.01 -2.92
C LEU A 542 31.57 -2.55 -2.05
N PHE A 543 31.15 -3.37 -1.08
CA PHE A 543 30.18 -2.94 -0.06
C PHE A 543 30.68 -1.73 0.74
N GLU A 544 31.99 -1.66 1.02
CA GLU A 544 32.64 -0.51 1.65
C GLU A 544 32.52 0.78 0.83
N GLN A 545 32.62 0.69 -0.50
CA GLN A 545 32.31 1.83 -1.36
C GLN A 545 30.81 2.13 -1.39
N ALA A 546 29.95 1.11 -1.42
CA ALA A 546 28.51 1.26 -1.58
C ALA A 546 27.85 2.08 -0.45
N TYR A 547 28.18 1.81 0.82
CA TYR A 547 27.56 2.56 1.93
C TYR A 547 28.01 4.02 2.02
N ASN A 548 29.07 4.39 1.29
CA ASN A 548 29.57 5.77 1.19
C ASN A 548 28.96 6.55 0.02
N ASN A 549 28.53 5.85 -1.04
CA ASN A 549 28.07 6.48 -2.29
C ASN A 549 26.56 6.36 -2.51
N LEU A 550 25.90 5.33 -1.97
CA LEU A 550 24.46 5.16 -2.13
C LEU A 550 23.68 6.22 -1.33
N PRO A 551 22.53 6.70 -1.84
CA PRO A 551 21.70 7.67 -1.13
C PRO A 551 21.13 7.07 0.16
N LYS A 552 21.46 7.64 1.32
CA LYS A 552 21.12 7.07 2.65
C LYS A 552 19.64 6.89 2.94
N ASP A 553 18.78 7.67 2.29
CA ASP A 553 17.32 7.61 2.46
C ASP A 553 16.63 6.80 1.35
N SER A 554 17.38 6.00 0.58
CA SER A 554 16.81 5.12 -0.45
C SER A 554 16.53 3.70 0.04
N GLU A 555 15.59 3.03 -0.63
CA GLU A 555 15.32 1.60 -0.42
C GLU A 555 16.57 0.74 -0.64
N SER A 556 17.44 1.12 -1.57
CA SER A 556 18.68 0.39 -1.84
C SER A 556 19.65 0.46 -0.67
N TYR A 557 19.73 1.59 0.02
CA TYR A 557 20.52 1.69 1.25
C TYR A 557 19.94 0.82 2.39
N ASP A 558 18.62 0.66 2.39
CA ASP A 558 17.96 -0.24 3.33
C ASP A 558 18.32 -1.71 3.05
N LEU A 559 18.26 -2.11 1.78
CA LEU A 559 18.68 -3.44 1.33
C LEU A 559 20.17 -3.70 1.56
N LEU A 560 21.02 -2.68 1.43
CA LEU A 560 22.43 -2.75 1.79
C LEU A 560 22.61 -3.14 3.26
N CYS A 561 21.82 -2.57 4.17
CA CYS A 561 21.84 -2.95 5.59
C CYS A 561 21.40 -4.41 5.78
N VAL A 562 20.39 -4.88 5.04
CA VAL A 562 19.93 -6.28 5.05
C VAL A 562 21.05 -7.22 4.60
N HIS A 563 21.77 -6.89 3.51
CA HIS A 563 22.90 -7.69 3.02
C HIS A 563 24.03 -7.75 4.04
N LEU A 564 24.46 -6.61 4.60
CA LEU A 564 25.54 -6.58 5.60
C LEU A 564 25.17 -7.32 6.89
N ALA A 565 23.91 -7.21 7.34
CA ALA A 565 23.42 -8.00 8.48
C ALA A 565 23.42 -9.50 8.17
N SER A 566 22.96 -9.89 6.98
CA SER A 566 23.00 -11.28 6.50
C SER A 566 24.43 -11.81 6.46
N ILE A 567 25.40 -11.03 5.97
CA ILE A 567 26.82 -11.40 5.94
C ILE A 567 27.36 -11.57 7.37
N ALA A 568 27.11 -10.62 8.27
CA ALA A 568 27.55 -10.71 9.66
C ALA A 568 26.99 -11.96 10.37
N VAL A 569 25.75 -12.34 10.05
CA VAL A 569 25.06 -13.43 10.74
C VAL A 569 25.29 -14.81 10.12
N ARG A 570 25.40 -14.90 8.79
CA ARG A 570 25.36 -16.19 8.09
C ARG A 570 26.69 -16.58 7.45
N SER A 571 27.65 -15.67 7.32
CA SER A 571 28.92 -15.99 6.66
C SER A 571 29.93 -16.66 7.61
N SER A 572 30.86 -17.41 7.03
CA SER A 572 32.00 -17.97 7.75
C SER A 572 32.99 -16.89 8.23
N ILE A 573 32.97 -15.70 7.61
CA ILE A 573 33.82 -14.56 7.96
C ILE A 573 33.42 -14.02 9.35
N ASP A 574 34.41 -13.83 10.22
CA ASP A 574 34.22 -13.09 11.47
C ASP A 574 34.21 -11.59 11.17
N PRO A 575 33.10 -10.87 11.41
CA PRO A 575 32.97 -9.48 11.02
C PRO A 575 33.87 -8.53 11.82
N ILE A 576 34.27 -8.91 13.04
CA ILE A 576 35.22 -8.16 13.86
C ILE A 576 36.64 -8.41 13.36
N GLN A 577 37.04 -9.68 13.20
CA GLN A 577 38.42 -9.99 12.80
C GLN A 577 38.76 -9.52 11.39
N SER A 578 37.78 -9.55 10.47
CA SER A 578 37.94 -9.00 9.13
C SER A 578 37.93 -7.46 9.10
N GLY A 579 37.53 -6.80 10.18
CA GLY A 579 37.55 -5.35 10.35
C GLY A 579 36.48 -4.58 9.56
N TRP A 580 35.70 -5.23 8.70
CA TRP A 580 34.70 -4.53 7.88
C TRP A 580 33.57 -3.95 8.74
N LEU A 581 33.18 -4.62 9.82
CA LEU A 581 32.10 -4.15 10.68
C LEU A 581 32.49 -2.89 11.44
N ASP A 582 33.72 -2.82 11.95
CA ASP A 582 34.19 -1.62 12.62
C ASP A 582 34.21 -0.41 11.67
N LYS A 583 34.72 -0.61 10.44
CA LYS A 583 34.69 0.42 9.40
C LYS A 583 33.26 0.86 9.04
N PHE A 584 32.33 -0.08 8.89
CA PHE A 584 30.94 0.24 8.59
C PHE A 584 30.33 1.11 9.71
N ILE A 585 30.47 0.67 10.96
CA ILE A 585 29.91 1.36 12.13
C ILE A 585 30.51 2.76 12.34
N GLU A 586 31.81 2.94 12.04
CA GLU A 586 32.52 4.23 12.12
C GLU A 586 32.06 5.24 11.06
N ASN A 587 31.75 4.78 9.84
CA ASN A 587 31.44 5.67 8.71
C ASN A 587 29.96 6.03 8.55
N VAL A 588 29.05 5.21 9.08
CA VAL A 588 27.60 5.46 8.96
C VAL A 588 27.03 6.28 10.12
N ASP A 589 25.85 6.87 9.93
CA ASP A 589 25.18 7.64 10.99
C ASP A 589 24.39 6.75 11.96
N GLU A 590 23.86 7.37 13.03
CA GLU A 590 23.08 6.68 14.06
C GLU A 590 21.83 5.99 13.51
N LYS A 591 21.15 6.61 12.53
CA LYS A 591 19.94 6.05 11.91
C LYS A 591 20.28 4.75 11.18
N THR A 592 21.36 4.74 10.40
CA THR A 592 21.85 3.54 9.71
C THR A 592 22.28 2.46 10.69
N ARG A 593 23.05 2.79 11.75
CA ARG A 593 23.48 1.80 12.75
C ARG A 593 22.30 1.12 13.43
N LYS A 594 21.30 1.91 13.82
CA LYS A 594 20.04 1.41 14.38
C LYS A 594 19.33 0.47 13.41
N LYS A 595 19.23 0.85 12.14
CA LYS A 595 18.59 0.03 11.10
C LYS A 595 19.31 -1.30 10.91
N TRP A 596 20.63 -1.26 10.75
CA TRP A 596 21.44 -2.47 10.64
C TRP A 596 21.27 -3.38 11.87
N ALA A 597 21.25 -2.83 13.08
CA ALA A 597 21.00 -3.60 14.30
C ALA A 597 19.62 -4.28 14.29
N ALA A 598 18.58 -3.61 13.78
CA ALA A 598 17.26 -4.23 13.60
C ALA A 598 17.29 -5.35 12.54
N GLU A 599 18.02 -5.19 11.45
CA GLU A 599 18.19 -6.26 10.46
C GLU A 599 18.96 -7.46 11.00
N VAL A 600 19.91 -7.26 11.92
CA VAL A 600 20.55 -8.37 12.64
C VAL A 600 19.52 -9.17 13.43
N THR A 601 18.53 -8.53 14.07
CA THR A 601 17.40 -9.24 14.71
C THR A 601 16.67 -10.13 13.73
N ASN A 602 16.31 -9.60 12.56
CA ASN A 602 15.61 -10.36 11.50
C ASN A 602 16.42 -11.59 11.07
N GLN A 603 17.73 -11.46 10.91
CA GLN A 603 18.60 -12.60 10.57
C GLN A 603 18.67 -13.63 11.70
N LEU A 604 18.84 -13.19 12.96
CA LEU A 604 18.95 -14.08 14.12
C LEU A 604 17.67 -14.88 14.37
N THR A 605 16.49 -14.27 14.25
CA THR A 605 15.20 -14.97 14.50
C THR A 605 14.95 -16.16 13.58
N SER A 606 15.65 -16.26 12.46
CA SER A 606 15.56 -17.38 11.51
C SER A 606 16.50 -18.54 11.80
N LEU A 607 17.43 -18.41 12.76
CA LEU A 607 18.46 -19.40 13.04
C LEU A 607 18.03 -20.44 14.09
N PRO A 608 18.53 -21.69 14.00
CA PRO A 608 18.39 -22.67 15.07
C PRO A 608 19.20 -22.29 16.31
N GLN A 609 18.82 -22.80 17.48
CA GLN A 609 19.41 -22.42 18.77
C GLN A 609 20.92 -22.72 18.87
N GLU A 610 21.39 -23.78 18.23
CA GLU A 610 22.81 -24.15 18.20
C GLU A 610 23.64 -23.10 17.44
N ALA A 611 23.13 -22.64 16.29
CA ALA A 611 23.78 -21.61 15.49
C ALA A 611 23.79 -20.25 16.21
N ILE A 612 22.73 -19.95 16.98
CA ILE A 612 22.66 -18.76 17.83
C ILE A 612 23.77 -18.73 18.88
N LYS A 613 24.06 -19.88 19.51
CA LYS A 613 25.16 -19.94 20.49
C LYS A 613 26.52 -19.78 19.80
N GLU A 614 26.71 -20.43 18.66
CA GLU A 614 27.96 -20.31 17.89
C GLU A 614 28.24 -18.86 17.47
N ILE A 615 27.25 -18.14 16.96
CA ILE A 615 27.43 -16.74 16.56
C ILE A 615 27.64 -15.80 17.74
N TRP A 616 26.99 -16.08 18.88
CA TRP A 616 27.23 -15.36 20.13
C TRP A 616 28.70 -15.40 20.53
N ASP A 617 29.25 -16.62 20.56
CA ASP A 617 30.65 -16.88 20.92
C ASP A 617 31.63 -16.36 19.85
N LYS A 618 31.23 -16.42 18.57
CA LYS A 618 32.05 -15.98 17.45
C LYS A 618 32.29 -14.47 17.48
N TRP A 619 31.25 -13.64 17.53
CA TRP A 619 31.43 -12.20 17.42
C TRP A 619 30.44 -11.35 18.21
N ILE A 620 29.16 -11.73 18.37
CA ILE A 620 28.14 -10.81 18.93
C ILE A 620 28.52 -10.37 20.34
N ARG A 621 28.99 -11.30 21.20
CA ARG A 621 29.40 -10.98 22.57
C ARG A 621 30.52 -9.94 22.60
N ASN A 622 31.56 -10.17 21.80
CA ASN A 622 32.72 -9.28 21.72
C ASN A 622 32.33 -7.92 21.14
N TYR A 623 31.56 -7.90 20.05
CA TYR A 623 31.06 -6.68 19.43
C TYR A 623 30.27 -5.84 20.42
N TRP A 624 29.28 -6.43 21.09
CA TRP A 624 28.41 -5.68 22.00
C TRP A 624 29.22 -5.11 23.19
N SER A 625 30.13 -5.90 23.78
CA SER A 625 31.04 -5.40 24.81
C SER A 625 31.88 -4.22 24.31
N ARG A 626 32.50 -4.33 23.13
CA ARG A 626 33.30 -3.25 22.52
C ARG A 626 32.48 -1.99 22.28
N ARG A 627 31.22 -2.12 21.84
CA ARG A 627 30.33 -0.98 21.62
C ARG A 627 29.98 -0.26 22.93
N ILE A 628 29.80 -0.99 24.03
CA ILE A 628 29.62 -0.42 25.37
C ILE A 628 30.87 0.36 25.80
N ASP A 629 32.06 -0.18 25.52
CA ASP A 629 33.35 0.47 25.78
C ASP A 629 33.67 1.62 24.78
N GLY A 630 32.79 1.87 23.81
CA GLY A 630 32.91 2.97 22.87
C GLY A 630 33.74 2.70 21.62
N ILE A 631 33.96 1.44 21.26
CA ILE A 631 34.80 1.01 20.14
C ILE A 631 33.92 0.37 19.04
N PRO A 632 33.99 0.82 17.77
CA PRO A 632 34.80 1.94 17.27
C PRO A 632 34.21 3.31 17.62
N VAL A 633 32.89 3.37 17.85
CA VAL A 633 32.18 4.57 18.32
C VAL A 633 31.20 4.19 19.45
N PRO A 634 30.92 5.12 20.38
CA PRO A 634 29.95 4.92 21.45
C PRO A 634 28.60 4.38 20.98
N LEU A 635 28.08 3.39 21.71
CA LEU A 635 26.72 2.90 21.52
C LEU A 635 25.71 4.00 21.87
N SER A 636 24.95 4.44 20.87
CA SER A 636 23.92 5.46 21.04
C SER A 636 22.66 4.91 21.72
N LEU A 637 21.79 5.79 22.25
CA LEU A 637 20.57 5.37 22.93
C LEU A 637 19.53 4.78 21.99
N GLU A 638 19.43 5.27 20.74
CA GLU A 638 18.51 4.71 19.75
C GLU A 638 18.99 3.35 19.24
N GLU A 639 20.29 3.20 19.00
CA GLU A 639 20.89 1.94 18.57
C GLU A 639 20.81 0.88 19.67
N ALA A 640 21.10 1.25 20.93
CA ALA A 640 20.89 0.36 22.07
C ALA A 640 19.45 -0.14 22.14
N GLY A 641 18.46 0.72 21.83
CA GLY A 641 17.05 0.34 21.76
C GLY A 641 16.77 -0.75 20.73
N ALA A 642 17.39 -0.68 19.55
CA ALA A 642 17.26 -1.72 18.52
C ALA A 642 17.97 -3.03 18.93
N MET A 643 19.16 -2.93 19.54
CA MET A 643 19.91 -4.11 19.99
C MET A 643 19.23 -4.87 21.15
N VAL A 644 18.40 -4.20 21.97
CA VAL A 644 17.62 -4.87 23.02
C VAL A 644 16.76 -6.00 22.45
N GLU A 645 16.26 -5.87 21.22
CA GLU A 645 15.45 -6.92 20.58
C GLU A 645 16.22 -8.22 20.34
N TRP A 646 17.56 -8.17 20.27
CA TRP A 646 18.39 -9.36 20.11
C TRP A 646 18.15 -10.35 21.24
N VAL A 647 17.75 -9.88 22.43
CA VAL A 647 17.43 -10.72 23.59
C VAL A 647 16.37 -11.79 23.28
N LEU A 648 15.42 -11.48 22.38
CA LEU A 648 14.36 -12.40 21.99
C LEU A 648 14.87 -13.51 21.06
N ALA A 649 15.91 -13.24 20.26
CA ALA A 649 16.51 -14.23 19.38
C ALA A 649 17.63 -15.02 20.07
N LEU A 650 18.31 -14.41 21.04
CA LEU A 650 19.47 -14.97 21.76
C LEU A 650 19.08 -15.79 23.00
N HIS A 651 17.96 -16.54 22.95
CA HIS A 651 17.44 -17.32 24.08
C HIS A 651 18.48 -18.27 24.73
N PRO A 652 19.37 -18.98 24.00
CA PRO A 652 20.35 -19.89 24.59
C PRO A 652 21.39 -19.22 25.51
N VAL A 653 21.57 -17.89 25.39
CA VAL A 653 22.57 -17.09 26.11
C VAL A 653 21.92 -15.89 26.81
N PHE A 654 20.62 -16.01 27.11
CA PHE A 654 19.77 -14.92 27.63
C PHE A 654 20.39 -14.16 28.80
N SER A 655 20.89 -14.86 29.83
CA SER A 655 21.50 -14.24 31.02
C SER A 655 22.72 -13.37 30.69
N GLU A 656 23.55 -13.78 29.73
CA GLU A 656 24.72 -13.00 29.31
C GLU A 656 24.30 -11.76 28.53
N VAL A 657 23.28 -11.89 27.67
CA VAL A 657 22.70 -10.78 26.90
C VAL A 657 22.11 -9.73 27.84
N VAL A 658 21.33 -10.16 28.84
CA VAL A 658 20.79 -9.26 29.87
C VAL A 658 21.90 -8.53 30.61
N ALA A 659 23.01 -9.21 30.95
CA ALA A 659 24.14 -8.56 31.60
C ALA A 659 24.75 -7.44 30.74
N LEU A 660 24.88 -7.63 29.42
CA LEU A 660 25.35 -6.59 28.50
C LEU A 660 24.34 -5.44 28.36
N ILE A 661 23.04 -5.73 28.27
CA ILE A 661 22.00 -4.69 28.21
C ILE A 661 22.06 -3.80 29.47
N VAL A 662 22.16 -4.41 30.65
CA VAL A 662 22.22 -3.69 31.94
C VAL A 662 23.52 -2.89 32.11
N ALA A 663 24.64 -3.39 31.58
CA ALA A 663 25.91 -2.69 31.58
C ALA A 663 25.97 -1.52 30.58
N GLY A 664 25.14 -1.59 29.53
CA GLY A 664 25.05 -0.57 28.49
C GLY A 664 24.24 0.68 28.90
N PRO A 665 24.11 1.64 27.98
CA PRO A 665 23.28 2.82 28.21
C PRO A 665 21.80 2.46 28.37
N ILE A 666 21.05 3.31 29.07
CA ILE A 666 19.60 3.18 29.18
C ILE A 666 18.99 3.56 27.81
N PRO A 667 18.36 2.63 27.07
CA PRO A 667 17.95 2.87 25.70
C PRO A 667 16.75 3.82 25.61
N VAL A 668 16.59 4.49 24.45
CA VAL A 668 15.31 5.13 24.10
C VAL A 668 14.38 4.04 23.60
N LEU A 669 13.36 3.71 24.40
CA LEU A 669 12.40 2.66 24.08
C LEU A 669 11.48 3.10 22.92
N LYS A 670 11.77 2.58 21.73
CA LYS A 670 10.86 2.48 20.58
C LYS A 670 10.74 1.01 20.19
N LEU A 671 10.51 0.15 21.19
CA LEU A 671 10.43 -1.29 20.97
C LEU A 671 9.17 -1.64 20.15
N PRO A 672 9.22 -2.70 19.32
CA PRO A 672 8.07 -3.19 18.58
C PRO A 672 6.93 -3.51 19.54
N GLU A 673 5.69 -3.34 19.06
CA GLU A 673 4.48 -3.54 19.87
C GLU A 673 4.45 -4.89 20.58
N MET A 674 5.06 -5.91 19.96
CA MET A 674 5.05 -7.29 20.41
C MET A 674 6.18 -7.65 21.38
N PHE A 675 7.09 -6.74 21.75
CA PHE A 675 8.28 -7.10 22.55
C PHE A 675 7.90 -7.68 23.92
N TYR A 676 7.12 -6.96 24.73
CA TYR A 676 6.71 -7.42 26.07
C TYR A 676 5.80 -8.65 25.99
N TYR A 677 4.92 -8.68 24.97
CA TYR A 677 4.09 -9.85 24.70
C TYR A 677 4.92 -11.09 24.40
N ARG A 678 6.01 -10.98 23.62
CA ARG A 678 6.90 -12.11 23.33
C ARG A 678 7.66 -12.57 24.55
N LEU A 679 8.12 -11.66 25.41
CA LEU A 679 8.73 -12.03 26.70
C LEU A 679 7.78 -12.88 27.56
N ASP A 680 6.50 -12.51 27.60
CA ASP A 680 5.45 -13.26 28.32
C ASP A 680 5.19 -14.61 27.65
N LYS A 681 4.83 -14.58 26.35
CA LYS A 681 4.45 -15.77 25.56
C LYS A 681 5.54 -16.84 25.51
N GLU A 682 6.80 -16.44 25.46
CA GLU A 682 7.95 -17.37 25.40
C GLU A 682 8.42 -17.82 26.81
N ASN A 683 7.70 -17.41 27.86
CA ASN A 683 7.88 -17.75 29.28
C ASN A 683 9.25 -17.36 29.85
N PHE A 684 9.80 -16.20 29.45
CA PHE A 684 11.07 -15.73 30.00
C PHE A 684 11.00 -15.44 31.51
N GLY A 685 9.86 -14.90 31.98
CA GLY A 685 9.63 -14.62 33.39
C GLY A 685 9.65 -15.87 34.30
N GLU A 686 9.32 -17.04 33.76
CA GLU A 686 9.36 -18.31 34.50
C GLU A 686 10.74 -18.99 34.38
N LYS A 687 11.32 -19.00 33.17
CA LYS A 687 12.61 -19.66 32.90
C LYS A 687 13.79 -18.91 33.51
N TYR A 688 13.76 -17.57 33.48
CA TYR A 688 14.85 -16.68 33.88
C TYR A 688 14.31 -15.52 34.73
N PRO A 689 13.71 -15.79 35.89
CA PRO A 689 12.97 -14.76 36.64
C PRO A 689 13.87 -13.60 37.09
N LEU A 690 15.09 -13.89 37.57
CA LEU A 690 16.03 -12.87 38.03
C LEU A 690 16.52 -11.98 36.87
N ASP A 691 16.94 -12.58 35.76
CA ASP A 691 17.45 -11.83 34.62
C ASP A 691 16.34 -11.06 33.90
N THR A 692 15.12 -11.61 33.82
CA THR A 692 13.95 -10.87 33.29
C THR A 692 13.65 -9.67 34.18
N THR A 693 13.74 -9.81 35.50
CA THR A 693 13.56 -8.68 36.44
C THR A 693 14.63 -7.60 36.23
N ARG A 694 15.91 -7.99 36.09
CA ARG A 694 17.02 -7.07 35.82
C ARG A 694 16.84 -6.33 34.50
N LEU A 695 16.44 -7.05 33.45
CA LEU A 695 16.14 -6.47 32.14
C LEU A 695 15.02 -5.42 32.25
N LEU A 696 13.87 -5.80 32.81
CA LEU A 696 12.73 -4.88 32.94
C LEU A 696 13.06 -3.66 33.79
N ASN A 697 13.77 -3.83 34.92
CA ASN A 697 14.22 -2.69 35.74
C ASN A 697 15.08 -1.71 34.94
N HIS A 698 16.01 -2.21 34.12
CA HIS A 698 16.87 -1.36 33.30
C HIS A 698 16.10 -0.64 32.19
N LEU A 699 15.26 -1.37 31.45
CA LEU A 699 14.46 -0.81 30.35
C LEU A 699 13.48 0.26 30.87
N LEU A 700 12.71 -0.09 31.90
CA LEU A 700 11.66 0.81 32.40
C LEU A 700 12.22 2.06 33.05
N LYS A 701 13.45 2.06 33.58
CA LYS A 701 14.09 3.25 34.15
C LYS A 701 14.16 4.42 33.15
N GLY A 702 14.33 4.14 31.86
CA GLY A 702 14.38 5.14 30.79
C GLY A 702 13.00 5.60 30.28
N GLU A 703 11.94 4.90 30.66
CA GLU A 703 10.59 5.22 30.19
C GLU A 703 10.06 6.48 30.89
N SER A 704 9.64 7.45 30.09
CA SER A 704 9.14 8.75 30.51
C SER A 704 7.88 9.19 29.76
N ARG A 705 7.43 8.38 28.78
CA ARG A 705 6.24 8.62 27.98
C ARG A 705 5.03 7.90 28.57
N SER A 706 3.84 8.23 28.10
CA SER A 706 2.61 7.47 28.40
C SER A 706 2.80 6.02 27.98
N PHE A 707 2.71 5.10 28.94
CA PHE A 707 3.01 3.69 28.75
C PHE A 707 1.72 2.89 28.55
N TYR A 708 1.54 2.34 27.35
CA TYR A 708 0.29 1.67 26.94
C TYR A 708 0.36 0.13 27.00
N ARG A 709 1.43 -0.46 27.55
CA ARG A 709 1.65 -1.92 27.60
C ARG A 709 1.55 -2.48 29.02
N CYS A 710 0.70 -1.87 29.85
CA CYS A 710 0.53 -2.27 31.25
C CYS A 710 0.02 -3.71 31.37
N HIS A 711 -0.82 -4.17 30.45
CA HIS A 711 -1.39 -5.52 30.49
C HIS A 711 -0.31 -6.60 30.38
N GLU A 712 0.58 -6.50 29.38
CA GLU A 712 1.67 -7.45 29.18
C GLU A 712 2.67 -7.40 30.34
N LEU A 713 3.00 -6.19 30.83
CA LEU A 713 3.92 -6.03 31.94
C LEU A 713 3.37 -6.56 33.28
N ILE A 714 2.07 -6.38 33.56
CA ILE A 714 1.45 -6.92 34.78
C ILE A 714 1.47 -8.45 34.74
N LYS A 715 1.16 -9.07 33.59
CA LYS A 715 1.28 -10.54 33.43
C LYS A 715 2.70 -11.04 33.67
N LEU A 716 3.70 -10.35 33.10
CA LEU A 716 5.10 -10.66 33.32
C LEU A 716 5.47 -10.53 34.81
N PHE A 717 5.04 -9.45 35.46
CA PHE A 717 5.25 -9.23 36.89
C PHE A 717 4.63 -10.36 37.73
N ASP A 718 3.38 -10.74 37.45
CA ASP A 718 2.68 -11.81 38.16
C ASP A 718 3.40 -13.15 38.02
N ASN A 719 3.93 -13.45 36.84
CA ASN A 719 4.71 -14.65 36.60
C ASN A 719 6.02 -14.64 37.40
N ILE A 720 6.78 -13.54 37.33
CA ILE A 720 8.04 -13.36 38.04
C ILE A 720 7.82 -13.42 39.57
N SER A 721 6.73 -12.83 40.07
CA SER A 721 6.41 -12.75 41.51
C SER A 721 6.14 -14.08 42.19
N LYS A 722 5.77 -15.10 41.41
CA LYS A 722 5.64 -16.48 41.93
C LYS A 722 6.99 -17.14 42.16
N ASN A 723 8.04 -16.66 41.51
CA ASN A 723 9.34 -17.33 41.42
C ASN A 723 10.48 -16.58 42.14
N LEU A 724 10.26 -15.34 42.62
CA LEU A 724 11.27 -14.54 43.32
C LEU A 724 10.79 -14.00 44.68
N PRO A 725 11.71 -13.79 45.64
CA PRO A 725 11.42 -13.09 46.89
C PRO A 725 10.95 -11.65 46.66
N SER A 726 10.09 -11.14 47.56
CA SER A 726 9.52 -9.79 47.45
C SER A 726 10.56 -8.66 47.35
N ASP A 727 11.74 -8.83 47.92
CA ASP A 727 12.79 -7.80 47.92
C ASP A 727 13.39 -7.59 46.54
N ASP A 728 13.50 -8.66 45.72
CA ASP A 728 14.11 -8.61 44.39
C ASP A 728 13.19 -7.97 43.33
N ILE A 729 11.88 -7.96 43.59
CA ILE A 729 10.85 -7.49 42.65
C ILE A 729 10.34 -6.09 43.01
N LYS A 730 10.65 -5.62 44.22
CA LYS A 730 10.22 -4.31 44.70
C LYS A 730 10.58 -3.16 43.73
N PRO A 731 11.79 -3.09 43.14
CA PRO A 731 12.11 -2.04 42.17
C PRO A 731 11.22 -2.11 40.90
N LEU A 732 10.90 -3.31 40.43
CA LEU A 732 10.05 -3.51 39.27
C LEU A 732 8.62 -3.03 39.55
N LYS A 733 8.10 -3.34 40.74
CA LYS A 733 6.80 -2.84 41.21
C LYS A 733 6.75 -1.32 41.23
N GLU A 734 7.79 -0.67 41.75
CA GLU A 734 7.90 0.80 41.79
C GLU A 734 7.92 1.40 40.38
N HIS A 735 8.60 0.77 39.42
CA HIS A 735 8.57 1.20 38.02
C HIS A 735 7.19 1.07 37.38
N LEU A 736 6.46 -0.02 37.63
CA LEU A 736 5.10 -0.21 37.12
C LEU A 736 4.15 0.86 37.65
N ILE A 737 4.17 1.11 38.97
CA ILE A 737 3.34 2.15 39.60
C ILE A 737 3.68 3.53 39.02
N ARG A 738 4.96 3.85 38.84
CA ARG A 738 5.41 5.11 38.23
C ARG A 738 4.87 5.30 36.82
N LEU A 739 4.70 4.21 36.06
CA LEU A 739 4.16 4.21 34.70
C LEU A 739 2.64 4.12 34.63
N GLY A 740 1.94 4.12 35.78
CA GLY A 740 0.49 3.99 35.85
C GLY A 740 -0.04 2.56 35.67
N CYS A 741 0.84 1.56 35.73
CA CYS A 741 0.46 0.15 35.73
C CYS A 741 0.35 -0.33 37.18
N PHE A 742 -0.80 -0.87 37.57
CA PHE A 742 -1.08 -1.30 38.94
C PHE A 742 -1.10 -2.84 39.04
N PRO A 743 0.04 -3.49 39.34
CA PRO A 743 0.14 -4.92 39.59
C PRO A 743 -0.35 -5.33 40.99
#